data_AF-A0A1Y2EMP9-F1
#
_entry.id   AF-A0A1Y2EMP9-F1
#
_cell.length_a   1.000
_cell.length_b   1.000
_cell.length_c   1.000
_cell.angle_alpha   90.00
_cell.angle_beta   90.00
_cell.angle_gamma   90.00
#
_symmetry.space_group_name_H-M   'P 1'
#
loop_
_entity.id
_entity.type
_entity.pdbx_description
1 polymer ?
#
loop_
_entity_poly.entity_id
_entity_poly.type
_entity_poly.pdbx_seq_one_letter_code
_entity_poly.pdbx_strand_id
1 'polypeptide(L)'
;MKQDYHLIGNSEVVRGPKKFKRRFTRQKRRLLFYSIILIIFFSLLYLFFINAPNYDLILIKGQSRKDKYGVELNKYVLDGVYSIGYEGNINKKIDEWNLYAPPCPNLHPVHYPESISNPVCEESSLQFVNYNNNGGRGLPYSIKLDSISNQLKNWKSWEKKNKDSEGPLYKEQKFENLFNGEYHPYDYGYDDSDTSKIDDEEYYKSVVNSRMDKVPDPRRRRLFSFILFNTEFNILDAYLSEYYEIFDYFVIYECNTTFSGIPKPYYFTRALLETNRYDRFKDKLIPLPLENIIDEDNGRGKAFPKEHIARRLLIEKGLRAVHARHGDIYIHGDLDEFPKAHVLYRMKKCGGWEYLQMGIGGGPKSFKDTNVKSYLVDKTMDVKVDELGNYLVDYDREVSLGFLSWFHEYSFEVVRDHTIGTFAHPDVAIFDARRSLGQLNERYNKRPENEDKTKRENYDMLLDPDFDPYQGYTYTDNTNDRRTGKGYLGEEMRNNTLLSVEDLNLKQKTLFWSSGWHLSTFLPTLDLIYNKISSYSHFDCYVYFPKFLSKMLLKYRINRHAYIFGSFKPLDDNYIILPKSYKKGYDYNFSYLHWKELIQNNATDTEFKNEIDMLIHEIPSHIWQNPICYSYMIDRNFGFDKKVWWEVVQKDKWSSIQFKDLDSSIIDSLLPQSINGTFKKEFIETLKSDENI
;
A
#
# COMPACT_ATOMS: atom_id res chain seq x y z
N MET A 1 3.74 47.13 -56.72
CA MET A 1 3.02 48.17 -57.50
C MET A 1 2.57 47.57 -58.83
N LYS A 2 1.27 47.39 -59.03
CA LYS A 2 0.61 47.37 -60.36
C LYS A 2 -0.91 47.42 -60.17
N GLN A 3 -1.43 48.64 -60.26
CA GLN A 3 -2.66 49.03 -60.98
C GLN A 3 -2.73 48.39 -62.38
N ASP A 4 -3.83 48.27 -63.13
CA ASP A 4 -5.25 48.68 -63.10
C ASP A 4 -5.97 47.57 -63.93
N TYR A 5 -7.29 47.42 -64.02
CA TYR A 5 -8.19 48.19 -64.89
C TYR A 5 -9.65 47.79 -64.69
N HIS A 6 -10.51 48.79 -64.88
CA HIS A 6 -11.96 48.74 -64.83
C HIS A 6 -12.60 48.55 -66.23
N LEU A 7 -13.74 47.84 -66.21
CA LEU A 7 -15.01 48.05 -66.93
C LEU A 7 -15.12 47.69 -68.43
N ILE A 8 -16.25 47.01 -68.72
CA ILE A 8 -17.31 47.25 -69.73
C ILE A 8 -18.09 45.91 -69.83
N GLY A 9 -19.42 45.82 -69.80
CA GLY A 9 -20.51 46.78 -69.82
C GLY A 9 -21.85 46.03 -69.95
N ASN A 10 -22.95 46.78 -69.72
CA ASN A 10 -24.31 46.75 -70.30
C ASN A 10 -24.86 45.45 -70.93
N SER A 11 -26.15 45.14 -70.91
CA SER A 11 -27.41 45.71 -70.42
C SER A 11 -28.44 44.60 -70.73
N GLU A 12 -29.47 44.35 -69.95
CA GLU A 12 -30.82 44.84 -70.23
C GLU A 12 -31.84 44.09 -69.36
N VAL A 13 -33.02 44.70 -69.29
CA VAL A 13 -34.33 44.15 -68.90
C VAL A 13 -34.73 44.33 -67.44
N VAL A 14 -35.42 45.45 -67.24
CA VAL A 14 -36.35 45.75 -66.16
C VAL A 14 -37.47 44.70 -66.09
N ARG A 15 -37.59 44.02 -64.94
CA ARG A 15 -38.86 43.50 -64.43
C ARG A 15 -39.00 43.93 -62.97
N GLY A 16 -40.14 44.54 -62.66
CA GLY A 16 -40.42 45.22 -61.39
C GLY A 16 -40.26 44.34 -60.14
N PRO A 17 -40.10 44.97 -58.96
CA PRO A 17 -39.72 44.28 -57.74
C PRO A 17 -40.90 43.49 -57.15
N LYS A 18 -40.74 42.17 -57.01
CA LYS A 18 -41.54 41.41 -56.03
C LYS A 18 -41.09 41.81 -54.63
N LYS A 19 -42.00 42.46 -53.89
CA LYS A 19 -41.88 42.77 -52.47
C LYS A 19 -41.50 41.51 -51.68
N PHE A 20 -40.32 41.47 -51.07
CA PHE A 20 -40.08 40.67 -49.87
C PHE A 20 -39.82 41.61 -48.69
N LYS A 21 -40.88 41.87 -47.93
CA LYS A 21 -40.81 42.56 -46.64
C LYS A 21 -40.15 41.64 -45.61
N ARG A 22 -39.11 42.18 -44.97
CA ARG A 22 -38.63 41.91 -43.58
C ARG A 22 -38.59 40.44 -43.11
N ARG A 23 -37.40 39.84 -43.17
CA ARG A 23 -37.02 38.70 -42.29
C ARG A 23 -35.60 38.82 -41.70
N PHE A 24 -35.10 40.03 -41.45
CA PHE A 24 -33.73 40.24 -40.94
C PHE A 24 -33.59 40.59 -39.45
N THR A 25 -34.69 40.68 -38.69
CA THR A 25 -34.65 41.04 -37.25
C THR A 25 -34.73 39.85 -36.29
N ARG A 26 -35.18 38.66 -36.73
CA ARG A 26 -35.34 37.48 -35.84
C ARG A 26 -34.07 36.64 -35.69
N GLN A 27 -33.21 36.57 -36.73
CA GLN A 27 -31.92 35.86 -36.69
C GLN A 27 -30.89 36.57 -35.80
N LYS A 28 -30.79 37.91 -35.87
CA LYS A 28 -29.94 38.68 -34.95
C LYS A 28 -30.34 38.50 -33.49
N ARG A 29 -31.64 38.44 -33.16
CA ARG A 29 -32.09 38.17 -31.79
C ARG A 29 -31.74 36.76 -31.30
N ARG A 30 -31.79 35.74 -32.16
CA ARG A 30 -31.36 34.37 -31.79
C ARG A 30 -29.85 34.28 -31.60
N LEU A 31 -29.06 34.85 -32.50
CA LEU A 31 -27.60 34.92 -32.36
C LEU A 31 -27.17 35.72 -31.12
N LEU A 32 -27.84 36.84 -30.82
CA LEU A 32 -27.63 37.62 -29.61
C LEU A 32 -28.01 36.82 -28.35
N PHE A 33 -29.10 36.04 -28.41
CA PHE A 33 -29.53 35.20 -27.29
C PHE A 33 -28.55 34.04 -27.02
N TYR A 34 -28.06 33.36 -28.06
CA TYR A 34 -27.04 32.32 -27.91
C TYR A 34 -25.70 32.88 -27.44
N SER A 35 -25.29 34.07 -27.89
CA SER A 35 -24.07 34.71 -27.40
C SER A 35 -24.22 35.21 -25.96
N ILE A 36 -25.38 35.70 -25.55
CA ILE A 36 -25.68 36.03 -24.14
C ILE A 36 -25.65 34.76 -23.28
N ILE A 37 -26.23 33.64 -23.74
CA ILE A 37 -26.14 32.36 -23.01
C ILE A 37 -24.69 31.89 -22.92
N LEU A 38 -23.90 32.02 -24.00
CA LEU A 38 -22.49 31.65 -23.99
C LEU A 38 -21.71 32.53 -23.01
N ILE A 39 -21.95 33.84 -23.00
CA ILE A 39 -21.30 34.78 -22.09
C ILE A 39 -21.72 34.49 -20.66
N ILE A 40 -23.01 34.25 -20.37
CA ILE A 40 -23.47 33.86 -19.03
C ILE A 40 -22.84 32.53 -18.62
N PHE A 41 -22.76 31.56 -19.52
CA PHE A 41 -22.11 30.28 -19.27
C PHE A 41 -20.62 30.46 -18.96
N PHE A 42 -19.88 31.23 -19.77
CA PHE A 42 -18.47 31.53 -19.56
C PHE A 42 -18.23 32.41 -18.32
N SER A 43 -19.13 33.34 -18.00
CA SER A 43 -19.06 34.17 -16.80
C SER A 43 -19.40 33.37 -15.54
N LEU A 44 -20.35 32.43 -15.61
CA LEU A 44 -20.61 31.47 -14.53
C LEU A 44 -19.44 30.50 -14.37
N LEU A 45 -18.85 30.03 -15.47
CA LEU A 45 -17.61 29.25 -15.47
C LEU A 45 -16.48 30.05 -14.81
N TYR A 46 -16.31 31.31 -15.21
CA TYR A 46 -15.28 32.21 -14.70
C TYR A 46 -15.48 32.55 -13.22
N LEU A 47 -16.71 32.81 -12.79
CA LEU A 47 -17.07 33.00 -11.37
C LEU A 47 -16.88 31.71 -10.55
N PHE A 48 -17.12 30.55 -11.16
CA PHE A 48 -16.84 29.24 -10.56
C PHE A 48 -15.33 28.99 -10.42
N PHE A 49 -14.51 29.48 -11.36
CA PHE A 49 -13.05 29.35 -11.32
C PHE A 49 -12.33 30.40 -10.45
N ILE A 50 -12.92 31.58 -10.20
CA ILE A 50 -12.26 32.68 -9.45
C ILE A 50 -12.58 32.68 -7.97
N ASN A 51 -13.75 32.19 -7.56
CA ASN A 51 -14.05 32.06 -6.15
C ASN A 51 -13.50 30.73 -5.64
N ALA A 52 -12.19 30.69 -5.36
CA ALA A 52 -11.67 29.65 -4.49
C ALA A 52 -12.43 29.75 -3.16
N PRO A 53 -13.16 28.71 -2.73
CA PRO A 53 -13.87 28.75 -1.46
C PRO A 53 -12.87 29.01 -0.34
N ASN A 54 -13.11 30.08 0.43
CA ASN A 54 -12.35 30.35 1.64
C ASN A 54 -12.86 29.37 2.70
N TYR A 55 -12.05 28.36 3.02
CA TYR A 55 -12.41 27.35 4.01
C TYR A 55 -11.96 27.80 5.39
N ASP A 56 -12.88 27.80 6.35
CA ASP A 56 -12.50 27.91 7.75
C ASP A 56 -11.67 26.68 8.16
N LEU A 57 -10.59 26.93 8.89
CA LEU A 57 -9.67 25.91 9.38
C LEU A 57 -9.92 25.64 10.87
N ILE A 58 -9.82 24.36 11.24
CA ILE A 58 -9.80 23.90 12.63
C ILE A 58 -8.41 23.36 12.95
N LEU A 59 -7.85 23.78 14.09
CA LEU A 59 -6.62 23.20 14.62
C LEU A 59 -6.95 21.88 15.32
N ILE A 60 -6.47 20.76 14.78
CA ILE A 60 -6.58 19.44 15.40
C ILE A 60 -5.25 19.10 16.08
N LYS A 61 -5.30 18.69 17.35
CA LYS A 61 -4.11 18.45 18.16
C LYS A 61 -4.30 17.18 18.98
N GLY A 62 -3.34 16.26 18.86
CA GLY A 62 -3.32 15.04 19.65
C GLY A 62 -2.74 15.26 21.06
N GLN A 63 -3.11 14.39 21.98
CA GLN A 63 -2.40 14.24 23.26
C GLN A 63 -1.26 13.22 23.11
N SER A 64 -0.24 13.29 23.98
CA SER A 64 0.81 12.26 24.04
C SER A 64 0.17 10.89 24.23
N ARG A 65 0.50 9.95 23.33
CA ARG A 65 0.04 8.57 23.36
C ARG A 65 1.26 7.68 23.15
N LYS A 66 1.97 7.40 24.23
CA LYS A 66 3.06 6.43 24.22
C LYS A 66 2.50 5.02 24.31
N ASP A 67 3.04 4.12 23.49
CA ASP A 67 2.77 2.70 23.60
C ASP A 67 3.48 2.10 24.83
N LYS A 68 3.32 0.79 25.05
CA LYS A 68 3.95 0.09 26.18
C LYS A 68 5.48 0.06 26.10
N TYR A 69 6.09 0.22 24.91
CA TYR A 69 7.54 0.27 24.74
C TYR A 69 8.12 1.69 24.88
N GLY A 70 7.28 2.73 24.87
CA GLY A 70 7.66 4.14 25.01
C GLY A 70 7.71 4.92 23.70
N VAL A 71 7.29 4.33 22.57
CA VAL A 71 7.15 4.97 21.27
C VAL A 71 5.99 5.97 21.30
N GLU A 72 6.24 7.22 20.94
CA GLU A 72 5.22 8.27 20.87
C GLU A 72 4.38 8.13 19.59
N LEU A 73 3.20 7.54 19.71
CA LEU A 73 2.33 7.25 18.56
C LEU A 73 1.70 8.49 17.95
N ASN A 74 1.56 9.58 18.70
CA ASN A 74 0.98 10.83 18.22
C ASN A 74 2.04 11.88 17.82
N LYS A 75 3.29 11.47 17.60
CA LYS A 75 4.45 12.36 17.35
C LYS A 75 4.18 13.46 16.34
N TYR A 76 3.45 13.19 15.26
CA TYR A 76 3.18 14.16 14.18
C TYR A 76 1.90 15.00 14.36
N VAL A 77 1.20 14.85 15.49
CA VAL A 77 -0.02 15.62 15.80
C VAL A 77 0.08 16.35 17.15
N LEU A 78 1.20 16.24 17.86
CA LEU A 78 1.43 16.90 19.14
C LEU A 78 1.51 18.43 19.03
N ASP A 79 2.06 18.96 17.94
CA ASP A 79 2.15 20.40 17.73
C ASP A 79 0.85 20.99 17.15
N GLY A 80 -0.05 20.12 16.72
CA GLY A 80 -1.29 20.45 16.04
C GLY A 80 -1.12 20.61 14.53
N VAL A 81 -2.18 20.36 13.78
CA VAL A 81 -2.24 20.53 12.32
C VAL A 81 -3.57 21.19 11.95
N TYR A 82 -3.58 22.06 10.94
CA TYR A 82 -4.81 22.71 10.47
C TYR A 82 -5.55 21.83 9.47
N SER A 83 -6.83 21.62 9.70
CA SER A 83 -7.71 20.85 8.82
C SER A 83 -8.92 21.68 8.40
N ILE A 84 -9.48 21.42 7.22
CA ILE A 84 -10.80 21.95 6.88
C ILE A 84 -11.91 21.15 7.58
N GLY A 85 -13.06 21.78 7.78
CA GLY A 85 -14.27 21.11 8.26
C GLY A 85 -14.82 20.08 7.28
N TYR A 86 -15.62 19.11 7.77
CA TYR A 86 -16.30 18.16 6.89
C TYR A 86 -17.31 18.91 6.01
N GLU A 87 -17.21 18.76 4.70
CA GLU A 87 -18.01 19.50 3.71
C GLU A 87 -17.90 21.04 3.89
N GLY A 88 -16.73 21.51 4.32
CA GLY A 88 -16.47 22.94 4.54
C GLY A 88 -17.08 23.51 5.82
N ASN A 89 -17.70 22.70 6.67
CA ASN A 89 -18.27 23.15 7.95
C ASN A 89 -17.43 22.64 9.13
N ILE A 90 -16.78 23.55 9.86
CA ILE A 90 -15.91 23.23 11.00
C ILE A 90 -16.66 22.64 12.22
N ASN A 91 -17.96 22.92 12.34
CA ASN A 91 -18.79 22.42 13.44
C ASN A 91 -19.38 21.04 13.14
N LYS A 92 -19.28 20.59 11.90
CA LYS A 92 -19.80 19.30 11.47
C LYS A 92 -18.94 18.18 12.05
N LYS A 93 -19.58 17.15 12.60
CA LYS A 93 -18.91 15.95 13.09
C LYS A 93 -18.72 14.92 11.99
N ILE A 94 -17.82 13.96 12.20
CA ILE A 94 -17.52 12.94 11.20
C ILE A 94 -18.72 12.05 10.87
N ASP A 95 -19.55 11.72 11.86
CA ASP A 95 -20.74 10.90 11.70
C ASP A 95 -21.87 11.64 10.98
N GLU A 96 -21.81 12.96 10.86
CA GLU A 96 -22.70 13.79 10.06
C GLU A 96 -22.27 13.90 8.60
N TRP A 97 -21.03 13.52 8.26
CA TRP A 97 -20.51 13.55 6.90
C TRP A 97 -21.32 12.62 5.99
N ASN A 98 -21.73 13.09 4.81
CA ASN A 98 -22.64 12.36 3.93
C ASN A 98 -22.04 11.06 3.36
N LEU A 99 -20.71 10.93 3.37
CA LEU A 99 -20.00 9.72 2.95
C LEU A 99 -19.50 8.88 4.13
N TYR A 100 -19.90 9.20 5.35
CA TYR A 100 -19.52 8.41 6.52
C TYR A 100 -20.13 7.01 6.45
N ALA A 101 -19.27 6.00 6.49
CA ALA A 101 -19.67 4.60 6.68
C ALA A 101 -19.36 4.19 8.13
N PRO A 102 -20.35 3.70 8.90
CA PRO A 102 -20.10 3.24 10.26
C PRO A 102 -19.15 2.02 10.25
N PRO A 103 -18.27 1.88 11.26
CA PRO A 103 -17.45 0.68 11.40
C PRO A 103 -18.33 -0.56 11.56
N CYS A 104 -17.80 -1.72 11.18
CA CYS A 104 -18.48 -2.99 11.45
C CYS A 104 -18.73 -3.12 12.97
N PRO A 105 -19.94 -3.49 13.44
CA PRO A 105 -20.22 -3.60 14.88
C PRO A 105 -19.29 -4.59 15.60
N ASN A 106 -18.82 -5.61 14.87
CA ASN A 106 -17.86 -6.60 15.35
C ASN A 106 -16.44 -6.35 14.83
N LEU A 107 -16.00 -5.08 14.74
CA LEU A 107 -14.64 -4.79 14.34
C LEU A 107 -13.66 -5.19 15.47
N HIS A 108 -12.95 -6.30 15.29
CA HIS A 108 -11.91 -6.82 16.17
C HIS A 108 -10.75 -7.36 15.33
N PRO A 109 -9.54 -7.47 15.89
CA PRO A 109 -8.43 -8.18 15.25
C PRO A 109 -8.81 -9.58 14.77
N VAL A 110 -8.37 -9.96 13.58
CA VAL A 110 -8.43 -11.36 13.14
C VAL A 110 -7.44 -12.17 13.96
N HIS A 111 -7.94 -13.25 14.58
CA HIS A 111 -7.09 -14.25 15.25
C HIS A 111 -6.78 -15.38 14.29
N TYR A 112 -5.49 -15.56 13.96
CA TYR A 112 -5.05 -16.63 13.06
C TYR A 112 -4.74 -17.91 13.83
N PRO A 113 -5.04 -19.09 13.26
CA PRO A 113 -4.66 -20.37 13.87
C PRO A 113 -3.14 -20.47 14.03
N GLU A 114 -2.71 -21.22 15.05
CA GLU A 114 -1.29 -21.37 15.41
C GLU A 114 -0.43 -21.89 14.25
N SER A 115 -1.00 -22.74 13.38
CA SER A 115 -0.34 -23.24 12.16
C SER A 115 0.07 -22.12 11.19
N ILE A 116 -0.60 -20.96 11.24
CA ILE A 116 -0.28 -19.78 10.46
C ILE A 116 0.57 -18.80 11.28
N SER A 117 0.15 -18.49 12.50
CA SER A 117 0.75 -17.42 13.31
C SER A 117 2.11 -17.80 13.91
N ASN A 118 2.37 -19.09 14.10
CA ASN A 118 3.63 -19.65 14.58
C ASN A 118 4.10 -20.83 13.69
N PRO A 119 4.57 -20.54 12.46
CA PRO A 119 4.98 -21.57 11.53
C PRO A 119 6.23 -22.33 12.03
N VAL A 120 6.26 -23.64 11.80
CA VAL A 120 7.47 -24.47 12.01
C VAL A 120 8.43 -24.23 10.85
N CYS A 121 9.39 -23.33 11.05
CA CYS A 121 10.22 -22.79 9.97
C CYS A 121 10.95 -23.87 9.16
N GLU A 122 11.53 -24.87 9.83
CA GLU A 122 12.31 -25.95 9.21
C GLU A 122 11.48 -26.86 8.30
N GLU A 123 10.17 -26.90 8.49
CA GLU A 123 9.23 -27.65 7.66
C GLU A 123 8.55 -26.76 6.62
N SER A 124 8.56 -25.44 6.82
CA SER A 124 7.78 -24.51 6.03
C SER A 124 8.50 -23.98 4.79
N SER A 125 7.74 -23.30 3.93
CA SER A 125 8.22 -22.74 2.68
C SER A 125 7.59 -21.40 2.32
N LEU A 126 8.29 -20.65 1.46
CA LEU A 126 7.75 -19.49 0.76
C LEU A 126 7.78 -19.72 -0.75
N GLN A 127 6.70 -19.34 -1.42
CA GLN A 127 6.53 -19.50 -2.85
C GLN A 127 6.90 -18.22 -3.58
N PHE A 128 7.71 -18.35 -4.63
CA PHE A 128 8.19 -17.26 -5.46
C PHE A 128 7.86 -17.51 -6.92
N VAL A 129 7.64 -16.43 -7.68
CA VAL A 129 7.29 -16.53 -9.11
C VAL A 129 8.41 -17.24 -9.87
N ASN A 130 8.03 -18.25 -10.65
CA ASN A 130 8.95 -18.98 -11.53
C ASN A 130 8.72 -18.54 -12.98
N TYR A 131 9.51 -17.56 -13.44
CA TYR A 131 9.41 -17.07 -14.81
C TYR A 131 9.77 -18.11 -15.87
N ASN A 132 10.58 -19.11 -15.52
CA ASN A 132 10.91 -20.23 -16.40
C ASN A 132 9.73 -21.21 -16.59
N ASN A 133 8.67 -21.10 -15.78
CA ASN A 133 7.45 -21.89 -15.89
C ASN A 133 6.28 -21.03 -16.41
N ASN A 134 5.99 -21.16 -17.71
CA ASN A 134 4.92 -20.44 -18.39
C ASN A 134 4.95 -18.91 -18.16
N GLY A 135 6.15 -18.32 -18.13
CA GLY A 135 6.33 -16.88 -17.93
C GLY A 135 5.84 -16.37 -16.58
N GLY A 136 5.82 -17.22 -15.54
CA GLY A 136 5.32 -16.90 -14.20
C GLY A 136 3.88 -17.34 -13.92
N ARG A 137 3.16 -17.85 -14.93
CA ARG A 137 1.78 -18.38 -14.79
C ARG A 137 1.73 -19.82 -14.28
N GLY A 138 2.86 -20.51 -14.30
CA GLY A 138 2.95 -21.91 -13.88
C GLY A 138 3.18 -22.07 -12.39
N LEU A 139 3.72 -23.23 -12.02
CA LEU A 139 4.06 -23.55 -10.63
C LEU A 139 5.23 -22.70 -10.15
N PRO A 140 5.17 -22.19 -8.90
CA PRO A 140 6.20 -21.32 -8.34
C PRO A 140 7.49 -22.08 -8.01
N TYR A 141 8.56 -21.34 -7.74
CA TYR A 141 9.65 -21.84 -6.91
C TYR A 141 9.18 -21.95 -5.46
N SER A 142 9.70 -22.91 -4.71
CA SER A 142 9.44 -23.06 -3.29
C SER A 142 10.77 -23.07 -2.56
N ILE A 143 11.03 -22.07 -1.71
CA ILE A 143 12.22 -22.04 -0.86
C ILE A 143 11.91 -22.67 0.48
N LYS A 144 12.87 -23.44 1.00
CA LYS A 144 12.81 -23.94 2.36
C LYS A 144 13.15 -22.81 3.32
N LEU A 145 12.36 -22.64 4.37
CA LEU A 145 12.67 -21.72 5.46
C LEU A 145 13.49 -22.41 6.55
N ASP A 146 13.98 -21.61 7.48
CA ASP A 146 14.71 -22.10 8.65
C ASP A 146 14.50 -21.14 9.81
N SER A 147 14.68 -21.61 11.05
CA SER A 147 14.64 -20.70 12.19
C SER A 147 15.82 -19.72 12.13
N ILE A 148 15.58 -18.48 12.56
CA ILE A 148 16.62 -17.44 12.60
C ILE A 148 17.81 -17.89 13.47
N SER A 149 17.55 -18.66 14.54
CA SER A 149 18.56 -19.29 15.38
C SER A 149 19.49 -20.23 14.60
N ASN A 150 18.95 -21.06 13.70
CA ASN A 150 19.75 -21.93 12.85
C ASN A 150 20.47 -21.14 11.76
N GLN A 151 19.83 -20.12 11.18
CA GLN A 151 20.47 -19.23 10.22
C GLN A 151 21.72 -18.55 10.80
N LEU A 152 21.65 -18.05 12.03
CA LEU A 152 22.82 -17.49 12.74
C LEU A 152 23.95 -18.53 12.93
N LYS A 153 23.63 -19.79 13.24
CA LYS A 153 24.62 -20.87 13.38
C LYS A 153 25.23 -21.25 12.03
N ASN A 154 24.40 -21.34 10.99
CA ASN A 154 24.81 -21.68 9.63
C ASN A 154 25.71 -20.57 9.07
N TRP A 155 25.38 -19.31 9.33
CA TRP A 155 26.23 -18.16 9.04
C TRP A 155 27.61 -18.28 9.68
N LYS A 156 27.69 -18.46 11.00
CA LYS A 156 28.98 -18.62 11.71
C LYS A 156 29.82 -19.79 11.17
N SER A 157 29.14 -20.87 10.78
CA SER A 157 29.79 -22.05 10.18
C SER A 157 30.30 -21.77 8.77
N TRP A 158 29.53 -21.01 7.98
CA TRP A 158 29.89 -20.59 6.63
C TRP A 158 31.06 -19.60 6.67
N GLU A 159 30.99 -18.58 7.51
CA GLU A 159 32.02 -17.56 7.68
C GLU A 159 33.37 -18.17 8.07
N LYS A 160 33.39 -19.12 9.03
CA LYS A 160 34.63 -19.81 9.44
C LYS A 160 35.32 -20.53 8.27
N LYS A 161 34.55 -21.01 7.30
CA LYS A 161 35.06 -21.72 6.11
C LYS A 161 35.47 -20.78 4.98
N ASN A 162 34.97 -19.55 4.97
CA ASN A 162 35.07 -18.60 3.85
C ASN A 162 35.57 -17.21 4.28
N LYS A 163 36.36 -17.13 5.37
CA LYS A 163 36.76 -15.87 6.02
C LYS A 163 37.40 -14.85 5.09
N ASP A 164 38.14 -15.32 4.09
CA ASP A 164 38.87 -14.48 3.13
C ASP A 164 38.13 -14.33 1.77
N SER A 165 36.86 -14.76 1.69
CA SER A 165 36.04 -14.63 0.48
C SER A 165 35.22 -13.35 0.49
N GLU A 166 35.01 -12.74 -0.67
CA GLU A 166 34.21 -11.52 -0.86
C GLU A 166 32.71 -11.70 -0.54
N GLY A 167 32.28 -12.93 -0.25
CA GLY A 167 30.87 -13.28 -0.09
C GLY A 167 30.24 -13.85 -1.37
N PRO A 168 29.01 -14.41 -1.32
CA PRO A 168 28.28 -14.71 -2.54
C PRO A 168 27.85 -13.41 -3.22
N LEU A 169 28.22 -13.26 -4.49
CA LEU A 169 27.86 -12.11 -5.32
C LEU A 169 26.41 -12.24 -5.81
N TYR A 170 25.44 -12.11 -4.91
CA TYR A 170 24.03 -12.37 -5.18
C TYR A 170 23.44 -11.54 -6.34
N LYS A 171 23.93 -10.33 -6.59
CA LYS A 171 23.48 -9.50 -7.74
C LYS A 171 23.95 -10.06 -9.09
N GLU A 172 25.04 -10.81 -9.10
CA GLU A 172 25.62 -11.41 -10.30
C GLU A 172 25.10 -12.83 -10.57
N GLN A 173 24.37 -13.42 -9.60
CA GLN A 173 23.77 -14.74 -9.78
C GLN A 173 22.57 -14.69 -10.73
N LYS A 174 22.41 -15.75 -11.52
CA LYS A 174 21.18 -15.96 -12.28
C LYS A 174 19.99 -16.12 -11.33
N PHE A 175 18.83 -15.61 -11.75
CA PHE A 175 17.60 -15.68 -10.97
C PHE A 175 17.28 -17.10 -10.47
N GLU A 176 17.29 -18.10 -11.35
CA GLU A 176 17.01 -19.50 -10.98
C GLU A 176 18.00 -20.11 -9.96
N ASN A 177 19.25 -19.66 -9.93
CA ASN A 177 20.26 -20.18 -9.01
C ASN A 177 19.97 -19.78 -7.57
N LEU A 178 19.21 -18.71 -7.37
CA LEU A 178 18.77 -18.25 -6.06
C LEU A 178 17.68 -19.15 -5.46
N PHE A 179 17.19 -20.16 -6.20
CA PHE A 179 16.12 -21.06 -5.78
C PHE A 179 16.51 -22.54 -5.88
N ASN A 180 17.81 -22.85 -6.04
CA ASN A 180 18.31 -24.21 -6.30
C ASN A 180 18.23 -25.16 -5.08
N GLY A 181 17.78 -24.67 -3.92
CA GLY A 181 17.65 -25.43 -2.67
C GLY A 181 18.97 -25.60 -1.90
N GLU A 182 20.06 -25.00 -2.38
CA GLU A 182 21.30 -24.89 -1.62
C GLU A 182 21.16 -23.86 -0.50
N TYR A 183 21.99 -23.99 0.52
CA TYR A 183 22.03 -23.00 1.60
C TYR A 183 22.65 -21.69 1.08
N HIS A 184 21.86 -20.61 1.10
CA HIS A 184 22.31 -19.27 0.81
C HIS A 184 22.68 -18.55 2.12
N PRO A 185 23.97 -18.30 2.41
CA PRO A 185 24.39 -17.68 3.66
C PRO A 185 23.89 -16.23 3.78
N TYR A 186 23.41 -15.89 4.97
CA TYR A 186 22.92 -14.55 5.29
C TYR A 186 23.44 -14.08 6.65
N ASP A 187 24.05 -12.91 6.68
CA ASP A 187 24.52 -12.26 7.90
C ASP A 187 23.45 -11.33 8.48
N TYR A 188 23.09 -11.53 9.75
CA TYR A 188 22.19 -10.59 10.43
C TYR A 188 22.95 -9.43 11.10
N GLY A 189 24.29 -9.47 11.14
CA GLY A 189 25.11 -8.51 11.88
C GLY A 189 24.96 -8.63 13.40
N TYR A 190 24.50 -9.78 13.89
CA TYR A 190 24.13 -9.98 15.29
C TYR A 190 25.09 -10.94 15.99
N ASP A 191 25.83 -10.41 16.97
CA ASP A 191 26.87 -11.15 17.71
C ASP A 191 26.54 -11.40 19.20
N ASP A 192 25.45 -10.81 19.70
CA ASP A 192 25.06 -10.91 21.11
C ASP A 192 24.38 -12.26 21.45
N SER A 193 24.08 -12.45 22.74
CA SER A 193 23.46 -13.68 23.27
C SER A 193 21.95 -13.72 23.06
N ASP A 194 21.39 -14.93 23.06
CA ASP A 194 19.94 -15.17 22.97
C ASP A 194 19.12 -14.37 24.00
N THR A 195 18.21 -13.53 23.50
CA THR A 195 17.35 -12.67 24.33
C THR A 195 15.99 -13.29 24.63
N SER A 196 15.67 -14.51 24.15
CA SER A 196 14.37 -15.17 24.32
C SER A 196 13.88 -15.30 25.77
N LYS A 197 14.80 -15.25 26.74
CA LYS A 197 14.47 -15.28 28.18
C LYS A 197 14.06 -13.92 28.77
N ILE A 198 14.28 -12.83 28.03
CA ILE A 198 13.89 -11.47 28.41
C ILE A 198 12.44 -11.26 27.97
N ASP A 199 11.61 -10.72 28.85
CA ASP A 199 10.23 -10.36 28.54
C ASP A 199 10.13 -9.42 27.32
N ASP A 200 9.08 -9.55 26.50
CA ASP A 200 8.88 -8.73 25.29
C ASP A 200 8.84 -7.24 25.60
N GLU A 201 8.16 -6.84 26.67
CA GLU A 201 8.04 -5.43 27.03
C GLU A 201 9.38 -4.85 27.50
N GLU A 202 10.11 -5.59 28.34
CA GLU A 202 11.46 -5.21 28.75
C GLU A 202 12.42 -5.12 27.56
N TYR A 203 12.41 -6.13 26.69
CA TYR A 203 13.26 -6.18 25.51
C TYR A 203 13.00 -5.01 24.56
N TYR A 204 11.76 -4.81 24.13
CA TYR A 204 11.47 -3.76 23.15
C TYR A 204 11.63 -2.34 23.72
N LYS A 205 11.39 -2.12 25.03
CA LYS A 205 11.76 -0.85 25.70
C LYS A 205 13.25 -0.55 25.58
N SER A 206 14.11 -1.57 25.67
CA SER A 206 15.54 -1.42 25.49
C SER A 206 15.91 -1.14 24.02
N VAL A 207 15.23 -1.79 23.07
CA VAL A 207 15.49 -1.66 21.62
C VAL A 207 15.12 -0.26 21.10
N VAL A 208 13.96 0.28 21.47
CA VAL A 208 13.52 1.60 20.96
C VAL A 208 14.43 2.75 21.41
N ASN A 209 15.16 2.55 22.51
CA ASN A 209 16.13 3.48 23.09
C ASN A 209 17.58 3.10 22.79
N SER A 210 17.83 2.00 22.07
CA SER A 210 19.18 1.55 21.74
C SER A 210 19.84 2.50 20.75
N ARG A 211 21.17 2.50 20.69
CA ARG A 211 21.91 3.23 19.64
C ARG A 211 21.65 2.59 18.28
N MET A 212 21.62 3.41 17.22
CA MET A 212 21.42 2.94 15.83
C MET A 212 22.53 1.97 15.35
N ASP A 213 23.72 2.07 15.94
CA ASP A 213 24.88 1.21 15.65
C ASP A 213 24.91 -0.08 16.49
N LYS A 214 23.80 -0.43 17.15
CA LYS A 214 23.59 -1.72 17.81
C LYS A 214 22.54 -2.52 17.07
N VAL A 215 22.87 -3.78 16.76
CA VAL A 215 21.97 -4.70 16.09
C VAL A 215 21.07 -5.39 17.12
N PRO A 216 19.74 -5.24 17.04
CA PRO A 216 18.82 -6.00 17.88
C PRO A 216 18.84 -7.49 17.55
N ASP A 217 18.31 -8.30 18.47
CA ASP A 217 18.15 -9.74 18.25
C ASP A 217 17.19 -10.02 17.08
N PRO A 218 17.66 -10.60 15.95
CA PRO A 218 16.84 -10.81 14.76
C PRO A 218 15.72 -11.84 14.99
N ARG A 219 15.82 -12.70 16.02
CA ARG A 219 14.74 -13.63 16.41
C ARG A 219 13.47 -12.90 16.86
N ARG A 220 13.58 -11.61 17.16
CA ARG A 220 12.52 -10.71 17.64
C ARG A 220 12.36 -9.50 16.74
N ARG A 221 12.59 -9.67 15.42
CA ARG A 221 12.43 -8.59 14.45
C ARG A 221 10.98 -8.11 14.37
N ARG A 222 10.83 -6.81 14.17
CA ARG A 222 9.52 -6.15 14.04
C ARG A 222 9.12 -5.99 12.58
N LEU A 223 7.83 -5.84 12.34
CA LEU A 223 7.26 -5.65 11.01
C LEU A 223 6.29 -4.45 11.04
N PHE A 224 6.50 -3.48 10.15
CA PHE A 224 5.74 -2.22 10.10
C PHE A 224 4.95 -2.08 8.80
N SER A 225 3.77 -1.46 8.87
CA SER A 225 2.94 -1.14 7.71
C SER A 225 2.91 0.37 7.47
N PHE A 226 3.26 0.79 6.26
CA PHE A 226 3.27 2.18 5.82
C PHE A 226 2.28 2.35 4.65
N ILE A 227 1.15 2.99 4.90
CA ILE A 227 0.05 3.09 3.92
C ILE A 227 -0.40 4.53 3.69
N LEU A 228 -0.93 4.79 2.50
CA LEU A 228 -1.59 6.04 2.12
C LEU A 228 -3.10 5.91 2.38
N PHE A 229 -3.69 6.89 3.07
CA PHE A 229 -5.12 6.94 3.35
C PHE A 229 -5.78 8.19 2.73
N ASN A 230 -7.01 8.02 2.23
CA ASN A 230 -7.83 9.14 1.77
C ASN A 230 -9.24 9.14 2.40
N THR A 231 -10.14 8.26 1.97
CA THR A 231 -11.56 8.23 2.42
C THR A 231 -12.11 6.83 2.65
N GLU A 232 -11.30 5.79 2.45
CA GLU A 232 -11.72 4.40 2.31
C GLU A 232 -11.82 3.70 3.68
N PHE A 233 -12.60 4.29 4.57
CA PHE A 233 -12.76 3.84 5.96
C PHE A 233 -13.03 2.34 6.11
N ASN A 234 -13.88 1.75 5.27
CA ASN A 234 -14.18 0.32 5.34
C ASN A 234 -12.99 -0.57 4.96
N ILE A 235 -12.16 -0.11 4.01
CA ILE A 235 -10.92 -0.82 3.63
C ILE A 235 -9.90 -0.66 4.76
N LEU A 236 -9.78 0.53 5.36
CA LEU A 236 -8.90 0.74 6.51
C LEU A 236 -9.28 -0.14 7.71
N ASP A 237 -10.56 -0.19 8.06
CA ASP A 237 -11.04 -1.06 9.13
C ASP A 237 -10.70 -2.54 8.85
N ALA A 238 -10.88 -2.99 7.60
CA ALA A 238 -10.52 -4.35 7.20
C ALA A 238 -9.01 -4.60 7.26
N TYR A 239 -8.20 -3.64 6.80
CA TYR A 239 -6.75 -3.72 6.81
C TYR A 239 -6.20 -3.79 8.25
N LEU A 240 -6.70 -2.93 9.13
CA LEU A 240 -6.28 -2.92 10.54
C LEU A 240 -6.65 -4.23 11.23
N SER A 241 -7.87 -4.72 11.00
CA SER A 241 -8.32 -6.00 11.54
C SER A 241 -7.49 -7.19 11.05
N GLU A 242 -7.29 -7.30 9.74
CA GLU A 242 -6.55 -8.39 9.10
C GLU A 242 -5.12 -8.50 9.63
N TYR A 243 -4.47 -7.36 9.89
CA TYR A 243 -3.04 -7.36 10.19
C TYR A 243 -2.66 -6.96 11.60
N TYR A 244 -3.62 -6.71 12.49
CA TYR A 244 -3.33 -6.25 13.85
C TYR A 244 -2.39 -7.17 14.62
N GLU A 245 -2.52 -8.49 14.47
CA GLU A 245 -1.63 -9.47 15.14
C GLU A 245 -0.25 -9.60 14.48
N ILE A 246 -0.10 -9.05 13.27
CA ILE A 246 1.10 -9.21 12.43
C ILE A 246 1.99 -7.98 12.52
N PHE A 247 1.44 -6.79 12.27
CA PHE A 247 2.19 -5.54 12.31
C PHE A 247 2.38 -5.07 13.75
N ASP A 248 3.58 -4.57 14.03
CA ASP A 248 3.91 -3.92 15.29
C ASP A 248 3.40 -2.48 15.30
N TYR A 249 3.42 -1.79 14.14
CA TYR A 249 2.87 -0.44 13.97
C TYR A 249 2.29 -0.23 12.56
N PHE A 250 1.28 0.65 12.50
CA PHE A 250 0.70 1.18 11.27
C PHE A 250 0.98 2.67 11.19
N VAL A 251 1.80 3.10 10.24
CA VAL A 251 2.01 4.52 9.92
C VAL A 251 1.08 4.87 8.76
N ILE A 252 0.14 5.76 9.03
CA ILE A 252 -0.92 6.11 8.09
C ILE A 252 -0.72 7.54 7.64
N TYR A 253 -0.24 7.69 6.40
CA TYR A 253 -0.11 8.99 5.76
C TYR A 253 -1.47 9.51 5.35
N GLU A 254 -1.70 10.79 5.62
CA GLU A 254 -2.87 11.50 5.14
C GLU A 254 -2.51 12.92 4.70
N CYS A 255 -3.07 13.39 3.59
CA CYS A 255 -2.85 14.75 3.10
C CYS A 255 -4.07 15.66 3.28
N ASN A 256 -3.89 16.98 3.39
CA ASN A 256 -4.98 17.98 3.38
C ASN A 256 -5.56 18.25 1.99
N THR A 257 -5.06 17.58 0.95
CA THR A 257 -5.62 17.64 -0.41
C THR A 257 -5.71 16.24 -1.02
N THR A 258 -6.59 16.06 -2.01
CA THR A 258 -6.52 14.91 -2.91
C THR A 258 -5.31 15.05 -3.85
N PHE A 259 -4.90 13.96 -4.50
CA PHE A 259 -3.88 14.06 -5.56
C PHE A 259 -4.34 14.95 -6.72
N SER A 260 -5.65 14.98 -7.02
CA SER A 260 -6.25 15.95 -7.94
C SER A 260 -6.25 17.41 -7.45
N GLY A 261 -5.79 17.69 -6.23
CA GLY A 261 -5.62 19.05 -5.68
C GLY A 261 -6.84 19.62 -4.99
N ILE A 262 -7.88 18.81 -4.73
CA ILE A 262 -9.09 19.25 -4.03
C ILE A 262 -8.79 19.26 -2.52
N PRO A 263 -8.98 20.39 -1.81
CA PRO A 263 -8.84 20.43 -0.35
C PRO A 263 -9.75 19.42 0.35
N LYS A 264 -9.22 18.73 1.36
CA LYS A 264 -9.93 17.71 2.13
C LYS A 264 -9.57 17.76 3.63
N PRO A 265 -10.49 17.36 4.53
CA PRO A 265 -10.16 17.12 5.93
C PRO A 265 -9.12 16.00 6.06
N TYR A 266 -8.44 15.96 7.21
CA TYR A 266 -7.70 14.79 7.66
C TYR A 266 -8.70 13.77 8.26
N TYR A 267 -9.49 13.12 7.41
CA TYR A 267 -10.50 12.13 7.76
C TYR A 267 -10.00 11.10 8.79
N PHE A 268 -8.89 10.41 8.54
CA PHE A 268 -8.36 9.40 9.47
C PHE A 268 -7.88 10.04 10.77
N THR A 269 -7.07 11.09 10.67
CA THR A 269 -6.48 11.74 11.85
C THR A 269 -7.58 12.29 12.77
N ARG A 270 -8.60 12.92 12.19
CA ARG A 270 -9.78 13.41 12.94
C ARG A 270 -10.60 12.26 13.51
N ALA A 271 -10.85 11.19 12.77
CA ALA A 271 -11.54 10.01 13.29
C ALA A 271 -10.81 9.43 14.52
N LEU A 272 -9.48 9.34 14.46
CA LEU A 272 -8.63 8.83 15.54
C LEU A 272 -8.63 9.72 16.79
N LEU A 273 -8.71 11.05 16.62
CA LEU A 273 -8.63 12.01 17.72
C LEU A 273 -10.01 12.39 18.30
N GLU A 274 -11.07 12.38 17.48
CA GLU A 274 -12.39 12.92 17.83
C GLU A 274 -13.43 11.82 18.12
N THR A 275 -13.12 10.54 17.84
CA THR A 275 -14.06 9.42 18.01
C THR A 275 -13.43 8.18 18.62
N ASN A 276 -14.28 7.19 18.93
CA ASN A 276 -13.88 5.87 19.43
C ASN A 276 -13.73 4.80 18.33
N ARG A 277 -13.80 5.15 17.03
CA ARG A 277 -13.76 4.17 15.91
C ARG A 277 -12.56 3.23 15.99
N TYR A 278 -11.41 3.74 16.45
CA TYR A 278 -10.14 3.02 16.47
C TYR A 278 -9.62 2.67 17.88
N ASP A 279 -10.48 2.73 18.91
CA ASP A 279 -10.05 2.48 20.29
C ASP A 279 -9.41 1.10 20.51
N ARG A 280 -9.82 0.09 19.73
CA ARG A 280 -9.28 -1.29 19.76
C ARG A 280 -7.92 -1.45 19.06
N PHE A 281 -7.50 -0.47 18.25
CA PHE A 281 -6.28 -0.56 17.43
C PHE A 281 -5.25 0.53 17.77
N LYS A 282 -5.67 1.56 18.54
CA LYS A 282 -4.93 2.82 18.73
C LYS A 282 -3.55 2.67 19.37
N ASP A 283 -3.27 1.54 20.01
CA ASP A 283 -1.97 1.20 20.60
C ASP A 283 -0.90 0.91 19.53
N LYS A 284 -1.28 0.78 18.25
CA LYS A 284 -0.36 0.58 17.12
C LYS A 284 -0.46 1.64 16.01
N LEU A 285 -1.40 2.57 16.11
CA LEU A 285 -1.66 3.56 15.05
C LEU A 285 -0.81 4.82 15.21
N ILE A 286 -0.14 5.22 14.13
CA ILE A 286 0.64 6.45 14.04
C ILE A 286 0.07 7.31 12.90
N PRO A 287 -0.68 8.40 13.20
CA PRO A 287 -1.13 9.32 12.17
C PRO A 287 0.04 10.17 11.66
N LEU A 288 0.16 10.28 10.33
CA LEU A 288 1.10 11.15 9.64
C LEU A 288 0.33 12.13 8.72
N PRO A 289 -0.36 13.13 9.29
CA PRO A 289 -0.97 14.19 8.50
C PRO A 289 0.11 15.12 7.96
N LEU A 290 0.10 15.36 6.65
CA LEU A 290 1.03 16.29 6.00
C LEU A 290 0.28 17.27 5.11
N GLU A 291 0.83 18.47 4.99
CA GLU A 291 0.33 19.48 4.07
C GLU A 291 0.91 19.24 2.68
N ASN A 292 0.10 19.44 1.65
CA ASN A 292 0.60 19.45 0.29
C ASN A 292 1.24 20.80 -0.05
N ILE A 293 2.52 20.77 -0.36
CA ILE A 293 3.28 21.94 -0.80
C ILE A 293 3.62 21.90 -2.31
N ILE A 294 3.23 20.84 -3.01
CA ILE A 294 3.64 20.57 -4.40
C ILE A 294 2.54 20.98 -5.38
N ASP A 295 2.86 21.89 -6.30
CA ASP A 295 1.99 22.32 -7.41
C ASP A 295 2.68 22.18 -8.78
N GLU A 296 3.42 21.08 -8.98
CA GLU A 296 4.15 20.80 -10.21
C GLU A 296 3.36 19.89 -11.16
N ASP A 297 3.57 20.04 -12.46
CA ASP A 297 3.11 19.11 -13.50
C ASP A 297 4.33 18.52 -14.19
N ASN A 298 4.48 17.20 -14.13
CA ASN A 298 5.60 16.47 -14.74
C ASN A 298 5.30 15.99 -16.17
N GLY A 299 4.27 16.54 -16.81
CA GLY A 299 3.80 16.15 -18.14
C GLY A 299 2.80 15.00 -18.13
N ARG A 300 2.54 14.40 -16.96
CA ARG A 300 1.47 13.42 -16.72
C ARG A 300 0.39 13.95 -15.77
N GLY A 301 0.38 15.27 -15.52
CA GLY A 301 -0.53 15.94 -14.61
C GLY A 301 0.07 16.18 -13.23
N LYS A 302 -0.65 16.98 -12.42
CA LYS A 302 -0.19 17.45 -11.10
C LYS A 302 -0.31 16.43 -9.96
N ALA A 303 -0.87 15.25 -10.24
CA ALA A 303 -1.20 14.26 -9.23
C ALA A 303 -0.01 13.35 -8.88
N PHE A 304 0.75 12.89 -9.89
CA PHE A 304 1.93 12.03 -9.68
C PHE A 304 3.02 12.69 -8.83
N PRO A 305 3.40 13.96 -9.06
CA PRO A 305 4.36 14.66 -8.19
C PRO A 305 4.01 14.59 -6.70
N LYS A 306 2.72 14.74 -6.38
CA LYS A 306 2.23 14.69 -5.00
C LYS A 306 2.32 13.28 -4.41
N GLU A 307 2.00 12.27 -5.22
CA GLU A 307 2.09 10.87 -4.84
C GLU A 307 3.54 10.44 -4.56
N HIS A 308 4.47 10.79 -5.45
CA HIS A 308 5.91 10.56 -5.29
C HIS A 308 6.42 11.11 -3.95
N ILE A 309 6.16 12.39 -3.67
CA ILE A 309 6.56 13.03 -2.41
C ILE A 309 5.86 12.41 -1.20
N ALA A 310 4.58 12.07 -1.30
CA ALA A 310 3.88 11.37 -0.22
C ALA A 310 4.59 10.05 0.15
N ARG A 311 5.00 9.26 -0.85
CA ARG A 311 5.74 8.00 -0.64
C ARG A 311 7.11 8.24 -0.02
N ARG A 312 7.91 9.21 -0.52
CA ARG A 312 9.21 9.58 0.08
C ARG A 312 9.06 9.93 1.56
N LEU A 313 8.14 10.84 1.87
CA LEU A 313 7.93 11.34 3.24
C LEU A 313 7.36 10.26 4.17
N LEU A 314 6.49 9.38 3.67
CA LEU A 314 5.94 8.27 4.43
C LEU A 314 7.05 7.29 4.85
N ILE A 315 7.95 6.89 3.94
CA ILE A 315 9.07 6.00 4.30
C ILE A 315 9.98 6.68 5.33
N GLU A 316 10.43 7.90 5.05
CA GLU A 316 11.37 8.62 5.91
C GLU A 316 10.79 8.85 7.32
N LYS A 317 9.58 9.41 7.41
CA LYS A 317 8.94 9.73 8.69
C LYS A 317 8.41 8.48 9.38
N GLY A 318 7.95 7.49 8.64
CA GLY A 318 7.49 6.21 9.19
C GLY A 318 8.59 5.47 9.94
N LEU A 319 9.77 5.30 9.31
CA LEU A 319 10.93 4.65 9.94
C LEU A 319 11.39 5.36 11.22
N ARG A 320 11.33 6.69 11.24
CA ARG A 320 11.64 7.51 12.42
C ARG A 320 10.60 7.37 13.53
N ALA A 321 9.31 7.27 13.18
CA ALA A 321 8.23 7.20 14.14
C ALA A 321 8.20 5.87 14.89
N VAL A 322 8.53 4.77 14.21
CA VAL A 322 8.55 3.42 14.80
C VAL A 322 9.87 3.08 15.50
N HIS A 323 10.81 4.03 15.55
CA HIS A 323 12.17 3.81 16.04
C HIS A 323 12.82 2.59 15.35
N ALA A 324 12.78 2.53 14.02
CA ALA A 324 13.32 1.41 13.26
C ALA A 324 14.79 1.14 13.61
N ARG A 325 15.16 -0.14 13.65
CA ARG A 325 16.50 -0.67 13.94
C ARG A 325 16.87 -1.73 12.92
N HIS A 326 18.18 -2.00 12.82
CA HIS A 326 18.71 -2.94 11.83
C HIS A 326 17.95 -4.28 11.86
N GLY A 327 17.52 -4.77 10.70
CA GLY A 327 16.81 -6.04 10.57
C GLY A 327 15.29 -5.97 10.79
N ASP A 328 14.74 -4.84 11.25
CA ASP A 328 13.29 -4.62 11.20
C ASP A 328 12.81 -4.62 9.75
N ILE A 329 11.58 -5.08 9.53
CA ILE A 329 10.97 -5.17 8.22
C ILE A 329 9.89 -4.08 8.11
N TYR A 330 9.74 -3.47 6.94
CA TYR A 330 8.65 -2.56 6.66
C TYR A 330 8.04 -2.84 5.30
N ILE A 331 6.72 -2.65 5.22
CA ILE A 331 5.92 -2.81 4.01
C ILE A 331 5.35 -1.46 3.62
N HIS A 332 5.43 -1.15 2.33
CA HIS A 332 4.77 0.00 1.76
C HIS A 332 3.85 -0.41 0.62
N GLY A 333 2.61 0.08 0.68
CA GLY A 333 1.63 -0.09 -0.38
C GLY A 333 0.51 0.94 -0.25
N ASP A 334 -0.37 0.91 -1.25
CA ASP A 334 -1.64 1.60 -1.16
C ASP A 334 -2.59 0.82 -0.24
N LEU A 335 -3.57 1.48 0.36
CA LEU A 335 -4.44 0.85 1.35
C LEU A 335 -5.24 -0.34 0.79
N ASP A 336 -5.52 -0.34 -0.51
CA ASP A 336 -6.21 -1.43 -1.21
C ASP A 336 -5.28 -2.61 -1.58
N GLU A 337 -4.04 -2.63 -1.12
CA GLU A 337 -3.07 -3.71 -1.36
C GLU A 337 -2.88 -4.57 -0.11
N PHE A 338 -3.46 -5.77 -0.14
CA PHE A 338 -3.53 -6.68 0.99
C PHE A 338 -2.57 -7.87 0.77
N PRO A 339 -1.40 -7.88 1.41
CA PRO A 339 -0.52 -9.05 1.40
C PRO A 339 -1.10 -10.18 2.26
N LYS A 340 -1.03 -11.43 1.81
CA LYS A 340 -1.60 -12.56 2.56
C LYS A 340 -0.90 -12.76 3.90
N ALA A 341 -1.69 -12.87 4.96
CA ALA A 341 -1.21 -13.03 6.33
C ALA A 341 -0.21 -14.19 6.50
N HIS A 342 -0.47 -15.33 5.84
CA HIS A 342 0.41 -16.50 5.94
C HIS A 342 1.82 -16.25 5.38
N VAL A 343 1.96 -15.35 4.40
CA VAL A 343 3.28 -14.93 3.86
C VAL A 343 3.99 -14.05 4.88
N LEU A 344 3.28 -13.07 5.44
CA LEU A 344 3.83 -12.14 6.43
C LEU A 344 4.30 -12.84 7.71
N TYR A 345 3.52 -13.78 8.25
CA TYR A 345 3.92 -14.53 9.44
C TYR A 345 5.20 -15.31 9.21
N ARG A 346 5.33 -16.01 8.07
CA ARG A 346 6.55 -16.75 7.72
C ARG A 346 7.74 -15.82 7.56
N MET A 347 7.58 -14.69 6.90
CA MET A 347 8.67 -13.71 6.76
C MET A 347 9.10 -13.13 8.11
N LYS A 348 8.15 -12.81 8.98
CA LYS A 348 8.41 -12.25 10.31
C LYS A 348 9.11 -13.26 11.22
N LYS A 349 8.61 -14.51 11.26
CA LYS A 349 9.03 -15.55 12.22
C LYS A 349 10.20 -16.42 11.76
N CYS A 350 10.35 -16.64 10.46
CA CYS A 350 11.34 -17.54 9.88
C CYS A 350 12.35 -16.79 9.02
N GLY A 351 13.57 -17.30 8.96
CA GLY A 351 14.61 -16.81 8.05
C GLY A 351 14.83 -17.73 6.86
N GLY A 352 15.85 -17.38 6.06
CA GLY A 352 16.20 -18.09 4.83
C GLY A 352 15.61 -17.46 3.57
N TRP A 353 14.99 -16.27 3.66
CA TRP A 353 14.49 -15.52 2.49
C TRP A 353 15.21 -14.18 2.31
N GLU A 354 15.92 -13.70 3.32
CA GLU A 354 16.47 -12.35 3.41
C GLU A 354 17.52 -12.06 2.35
N TYR A 355 18.28 -13.08 1.93
CA TYR A 355 19.25 -12.97 0.84
C TYR A 355 18.59 -12.58 -0.49
N LEU A 356 17.26 -12.78 -0.60
CA LEU A 356 16.51 -12.36 -1.77
C LEU A 356 16.38 -10.83 -1.87
N GLN A 357 16.32 -10.13 -0.75
CA GLN A 357 16.23 -8.67 -0.72
C GLN A 357 17.60 -8.04 -0.45
N MET A 358 18.31 -8.51 0.57
CA MET A 358 19.54 -7.89 1.08
C MET A 358 20.83 -8.50 0.52
N GLY A 359 20.77 -9.70 -0.07
CA GLY A 359 21.97 -10.45 -0.48
C GLY A 359 22.74 -11.03 0.72
N ILE A 360 24.03 -10.75 0.91
CA ILE A 360 24.84 -11.37 1.97
C ILE A 360 24.58 -10.80 3.38
N GLY A 361 23.78 -9.75 3.52
CA GLY A 361 23.41 -9.18 4.82
C GLY A 361 24.51 -8.34 5.49
N GLY A 362 24.51 -8.29 6.83
CA GLY A 362 25.51 -7.66 7.70
C GLY A 362 24.98 -6.44 8.46
N GLY A 363 25.63 -6.07 9.58
CA GLY A 363 25.17 -5.01 10.48
C GLY A 363 26.04 -3.74 10.47
N PRO A 364 25.57 -2.63 11.07
CA PRO A 364 26.41 -1.47 11.36
C PRO A 364 27.52 -1.82 12.33
N LYS A 365 28.67 -1.17 12.16
CA LYS A 365 29.75 -1.15 13.15
C LYS A 365 29.53 -0.04 14.16
N SER A 366 30.05 -0.23 15.38
CA SER A 366 29.90 0.80 16.40
C SER A 366 30.78 2.01 16.12
N PHE A 367 30.22 3.22 16.21
CA PHE A 367 31.01 4.46 16.18
C PHE A 367 31.91 4.66 17.41
N LYS A 368 31.82 3.76 18.40
CA LYS A 368 32.83 3.66 19.46
C LYS A 368 34.18 3.15 18.94
N ASP A 369 34.17 2.42 17.83
CA ASP A 369 35.37 1.93 17.18
C ASP A 369 35.99 3.04 16.32
N THR A 370 37.28 3.32 16.55
CA THR A 370 37.98 4.47 15.94
C THR A 370 38.14 4.38 14.42
N ASN A 371 37.85 3.23 13.81
CA ASN A 371 38.01 2.99 12.37
C ASN A 371 36.68 3.04 11.59
N VAL A 372 35.56 3.35 12.24
CA VAL A 372 34.23 3.38 11.61
C VAL A 372 33.95 4.79 11.09
N LYS A 373 33.60 4.90 9.81
CA LYS A 373 33.33 6.17 9.13
C LYS A 373 31.89 6.25 8.64
N SER A 374 31.43 7.48 8.42
CA SER A 374 30.17 7.78 7.76
C SER A 374 30.40 8.67 6.53
N TYR A 375 29.97 8.26 5.35
CA TYR A 375 30.04 9.10 4.14
C TYR A 375 29.04 10.26 4.17
N LEU A 376 28.10 10.27 5.13
CA LEU A 376 27.16 11.38 5.31
C LEU A 376 27.84 12.61 5.91
N VAL A 377 28.97 12.41 6.60
CA VAL A 377 29.71 13.46 7.31
C VAL A 377 31.16 13.56 6.85
N ASP A 378 31.82 12.44 6.55
CA ASP A 378 33.21 12.41 6.10
C ASP A 378 33.31 12.70 4.60
N LYS A 379 33.62 13.97 4.27
CA LYS A 379 33.81 14.43 2.90
C LYS A 379 35.00 13.79 2.19
N THR A 380 35.89 13.09 2.90
CA THR A 380 36.99 12.35 2.26
C THR A 380 36.55 10.98 1.73
N MET A 381 35.35 10.50 2.07
CA MET A 381 34.83 9.25 1.50
C MET A 381 34.25 9.54 0.12
N ASP A 382 34.88 9.04 -0.94
CA ASP A 382 34.42 9.20 -2.32
C ASP A 382 33.28 8.21 -2.65
N VAL A 383 32.10 8.44 -2.08
CA VAL A 383 30.90 7.65 -2.40
C VAL A 383 30.18 8.28 -3.58
N LYS A 384 30.18 7.56 -4.71
CA LYS A 384 29.50 7.98 -5.93
C LYS A 384 27.99 8.12 -5.70
N VAL A 385 27.39 9.00 -6.49
CA VAL A 385 25.95 9.25 -6.49
C VAL A 385 25.44 9.06 -7.92
N ASP A 386 24.26 8.47 -8.10
CA ASP A 386 23.64 8.35 -9.41
C ASP A 386 23.03 9.69 -9.90
N GLU A 387 22.46 9.68 -11.11
CA GLU A 387 21.81 10.84 -11.72
C GLU A 387 20.59 11.36 -10.93
N LEU A 388 20.02 10.53 -10.05
CA LEU A 388 18.85 10.85 -9.22
C LEU A 388 19.25 11.30 -7.80
N GLY A 389 20.54 11.28 -7.48
CA GLY A 389 21.06 11.65 -6.17
C GLY A 389 21.13 10.50 -5.16
N ASN A 390 20.91 9.24 -5.55
CA ASN A 390 21.10 8.10 -4.65
C ASN A 390 22.57 7.74 -4.47
N TYR A 391 22.97 7.46 -3.23
CA TYR A 391 24.30 6.93 -2.94
C TYR A 391 24.46 5.52 -3.52
N LEU A 392 25.49 5.32 -4.34
CA LEU A 392 25.80 4.04 -4.98
C LEU A 392 26.58 3.13 -4.02
N VAL A 393 25.89 2.63 -2.98
CA VAL A 393 26.42 1.68 -2.01
C VAL A 393 25.62 0.39 -2.07
N ASP A 394 26.31 -0.74 -1.97
CA ASP A 394 25.77 -2.07 -2.28
C ASP A 394 24.94 -2.70 -1.15
N TYR A 395 24.08 -1.92 -0.49
CA TYR A 395 23.33 -2.34 0.70
C TYR A 395 22.45 -3.56 0.46
N ASP A 396 21.70 -3.55 -0.63
CA ASP A 396 20.65 -4.51 -0.95
C ASP A 396 20.92 -5.18 -2.28
N ARG A 397 20.41 -6.40 -2.46
CA ARG A 397 20.35 -7.07 -3.78
C ARG A 397 19.25 -6.46 -4.64
N GLU A 398 18.07 -6.33 -4.05
CA GLU A 398 16.92 -5.62 -4.60
C GLU A 398 16.40 -4.63 -3.55
N VAL A 399 16.03 -3.43 -3.99
CA VAL A 399 15.57 -2.35 -3.10
C VAL A 399 14.36 -2.79 -2.25
N SER A 400 13.52 -3.64 -2.83
CA SER A 400 12.35 -4.26 -2.19
C SER A 400 12.03 -5.61 -2.85
N LEU A 401 11.12 -6.37 -2.25
CA LEU A 401 10.43 -7.50 -2.88
C LEU A 401 8.95 -7.18 -3.02
N GLY A 402 8.35 -7.54 -4.16
CA GLY A 402 6.93 -7.29 -4.44
C GLY A 402 6.06 -8.52 -4.15
N PHE A 403 4.81 -8.27 -3.76
CA PHE A 403 3.78 -9.31 -3.62
C PHE A 403 3.00 -9.42 -4.92
N LEU A 404 3.09 -10.56 -5.62
CA LEU A 404 2.25 -10.79 -6.80
C LEU A 404 0.80 -11.02 -6.36
N SER A 405 0.02 -9.96 -6.45
CA SER A 405 -1.35 -9.83 -5.99
C SER A 405 -2.37 -10.00 -7.12
N TRP A 406 -3.50 -10.64 -6.78
CA TRP A 406 -4.66 -10.74 -7.64
C TRP A 406 -5.39 -9.41 -7.72
N PHE A 407 -5.46 -8.83 -8.91
CA PHE A 407 -6.13 -7.54 -9.11
C PHE A 407 -7.63 -7.77 -9.25
N HIS A 408 -8.36 -7.56 -8.16
CA HIS A 408 -9.80 -7.57 -8.14
C HIS A 408 -10.36 -6.17 -8.33
N GLU A 409 -11.57 -6.09 -8.88
CA GLU A 409 -12.22 -4.82 -9.16
C GLU A 409 -13.66 -4.81 -8.61
N TYR A 410 -13.95 -3.85 -7.73
CA TYR A 410 -15.20 -3.61 -7.00
C TYR A 410 -15.74 -4.74 -6.08
N SER A 411 -15.39 -6.00 -6.36
CA SER A 411 -15.74 -7.21 -5.62
C SER A 411 -14.79 -8.36 -5.99
N PHE A 412 -14.74 -9.41 -5.18
CA PHE A 412 -13.95 -10.61 -5.47
C PHE A 412 -14.48 -11.44 -6.65
N GLU A 413 -15.69 -11.19 -7.14
CA GLU A 413 -16.27 -11.87 -8.32
C GLU A 413 -15.72 -11.34 -9.66
N VAL A 414 -14.85 -10.33 -9.65
CA VAL A 414 -14.29 -9.71 -10.86
C VAL A 414 -12.78 -9.57 -10.69
N VAL A 415 -12.02 -10.09 -11.65
CA VAL A 415 -10.55 -10.07 -11.65
C VAL A 415 -10.03 -9.56 -12.99
N ARG A 416 -8.85 -8.95 -12.99
CA ARG A 416 -8.25 -8.43 -14.24
C ARG A 416 -7.81 -9.54 -15.19
N ASP A 417 -7.26 -10.62 -14.63
CA ASP A 417 -6.78 -11.80 -15.33
C ASP A 417 -6.92 -12.97 -14.34
N HIS A 418 -7.70 -13.99 -14.69
CA HIS A 418 -7.92 -15.16 -13.84
C HIS A 418 -6.77 -16.17 -13.88
N THR A 419 -5.76 -15.95 -14.72
CA THR A 419 -4.63 -16.88 -14.92
C THR A 419 -3.39 -16.49 -14.14
N ILE A 420 -3.26 -15.23 -13.70
CA ILE A 420 -2.09 -14.73 -12.96
C ILE A 420 -2.42 -13.46 -12.15
N GLY A 421 -1.75 -13.28 -11.02
CA GLY A 421 -1.70 -11.98 -10.36
C GLY A 421 -1.06 -10.94 -11.29
N THR A 422 -1.71 -9.79 -11.44
CA THR A 422 -1.29 -8.74 -12.40
C THR A 422 -0.72 -7.49 -11.74
N PHE A 423 -0.50 -7.54 -10.43
CA PHE A 423 -0.03 -6.40 -9.65
C PHE A 423 1.02 -6.88 -8.66
N ALA A 424 2.18 -6.23 -8.59
CA ALA A 424 3.32 -6.68 -7.79
C ALA A 424 3.49 -5.90 -6.48
N HIS A 425 2.37 -5.56 -5.84
CA HIS A 425 2.31 -4.72 -4.66
C HIS A 425 1.42 -5.34 -3.55
N PRO A 426 1.67 -5.03 -2.26
CA PRO A 426 2.63 -4.04 -1.76
C PRO A 426 4.09 -4.49 -1.90
N ASP A 427 5.04 -3.66 -1.48
CA ASP A 427 6.46 -3.97 -1.43
C ASP A 427 6.96 -4.13 0.00
N VAL A 428 7.97 -4.97 0.20
CA VAL A 428 8.64 -5.18 1.49
C VAL A 428 10.14 -4.92 1.39
N ALA A 429 10.72 -4.35 2.45
CA ALA A 429 12.15 -4.14 2.58
C ALA A 429 12.62 -4.31 4.04
N ILE A 430 13.91 -4.62 4.20
CA ILE A 430 14.58 -4.69 5.50
C ILE A 430 15.26 -3.34 5.77
N PHE A 431 15.03 -2.79 6.96
CA PHE A 431 15.71 -1.58 7.40
C PHE A 431 17.18 -1.88 7.71
N ASP A 432 18.06 -1.33 6.88
CA ASP A 432 19.51 -1.41 7.04
C ASP A 432 20.04 -0.16 7.77
N ALA A 433 20.45 -0.33 9.02
CA ALA A 433 21.08 0.74 9.81
C ALA A 433 22.44 1.22 9.25
N ARG A 434 23.15 0.42 8.43
CA ARG A 434 24.39 0.89 7.77
C ARG A 434 24.07 2.04 6.82
N ARG A 435 23.02 1.90 6.01
CA ARG A 435 22.48 2.98 5.16
C ARG A 435 22.16 4.19 6.01
N SER A 436 21.38 3.99 7.07
CA SER A 436 20.96 5.02 8.02
C SER A 436 22.13 5.86 8.56
N LEU A 437 23.25 5.19 8.86
CA LEU A 437 24.45 5.77 9.46
C LEU A 437 25.51 6.17 8.43
N GLY A 438 25.32 5.91 7.14
CA GLY A 438 26.30 6.17 6.09
C GLY A 438 27.54 5.29 6.13
N GLN A 439 27.41 4.04 6.59
CA GLN A 439 28.53 3.10 6.68
C GLN A 439 28.63 2.23 5.42
N LEU A 440 29.85 1.92 4.97
CA LEU A 440 30.07 1.00 3.85
C LEU A 440 29.96 -0.46 4.31
N ASN A 441 29.62 -1.35 3.37
CA ASN A 441 29.57 -2.78 3.63
C ASN A 441 30.96 -3.41 3.76
N GLU A 442 31.07 -4.45 4.58
CA GLU A 442 32.28 -5.26 4.64
C GLU A 442 32.35 -6.30 3.52
N ARG A 443 31.18 -6.82 3.11
CA ARG A 443 31.01 -7.81 2.03
C ARG A 443 30.05 -7.27 1.01
N TYR A 444 30.25 -7.63 -0.24
CA TYR A 444 29.53 -7.04 -1.35
C TYR A 444 28.67 -8.10 -2.06
N ASN A 445 27.51 -7.67 -2.53
CA ASN A 445 26.63 -8.43 -3.40
C ASN A 445 27.08 -8.35 -4.88
N LYS A 446 27.95 -7.39 -5.23
CA LYS A 446 28.59 -7.19 -6.55
C LYS A 446 30.07 -6.82 -6.37
N ARG A 447 30.94 -7.16 -7.33
CA ARG A 447 32.36 -6.73 -7.28
C ARG A 447 32.50 -5.20 -7.20
N PRO A 448 33.28 -4.66 -6.25
CA PRO A 448 33.47 -3.22 -6.11
C PRO A 448 34.29 -2.65 -7.27
N GLU A 449 33.95 -1.43 -7.71
CA GLU A 449 34.65 -0.76 -8.83
C GLU A 449 35.87 0.08 -8.40
N ASN A 450 36.06 0.36 -7.10
CA ASN A 450 37.28 0.96 -6.51
C ASN A 450 37.28 0.80 -4.98
N GLU A 451 38.43 0.51 -4.37
CA GLU A 451 38.62 0.48 -2.91
C GLU A 451 39.26 1.78 -2.44
N ASP A 452 38.62 2.49 -1.49
CA ASP A 452 39.28 3.60 -0.79
C ASP A 452 39.66 3.17 0.64
N LYS A 453 40.95 3.33 0.98
CA LYS A 453 41.56 2.89 2.24
C LYS A 453 42.17 4.09 2.96
N THR A 454 41.33 4.95 3.54
CA THR A 454 41.80 6.01 4.43
C THR A 454 41.16 5.88 5.80
N LYS A 455 41.98 5.99 6.87
CA LYS A 455 41.55 6.01 8.29
C LYS A 455 41.36 7.46 8.76
N ARG A 456 40.53 7.69 9.79
CA ARG A 456 40.25 9.01 10.38
C ARG A 456 40.60 9.05 11.87
N GLU A 457 40.66 10.27 12.42
CA GLU A 457 40.83 10.62 13.83
C GLU A 457 39.52 10.53 14.65
N ASN A 458 39.68 10.26 15.95
CA ASN A 458 38.67 9.86 16.94
C ASN A 458 37.45 10.80 17.10
N TYR A 459 36.24 10.33 16.77
CA TYR A 459 34.97 10.98 17.16
C TYR A 459 33.78 10.01 17.05
N ASP A 460 33.01 9.83 18.14
CA ASP A 460 31.74 9.08 18.13
C ASP A 460 30.62 9.99 17.60
N MET A 461 30.25 9.81 16.32
CA MET A 461 29.26 10.64 15.63
C MET A 461 27.86 10.60 16.26
N LEU A 462 27.51 9.53 16.98
CA LEU A 462 26.19 9.45 17.63
C LEU A 462 26.10 10.27 18.92
N LEU A 463 27.21 10.87 19.38
CA LEU A 463 27.21 11.88 20.44
C LEU A 463 27.01 13.30 19.90
N ASP A 464 27.08 13.48 18.59
CA ASP A 464 26.83 14.75 17.92
C ASP A 464 25.32 15.06 17.95
N PRO A 465 24.87 16.16 18.58
CA PRO A 465 23.46 16.51 18.61
C PRO A 465 22.91 16.87 17.22
N ASP A 466 23.77 17.23 16.26
CA ASP A 466 23.38 17.60 14.91
C ASP A 466 23.39 16.39 13.94
N PHE A 467 23.92 15.24 14.37
CA PHE A 467 23.90 14.03 13.56
C PHE A 467 22.56 13.31 13.68
N ASP A 468 21.88 13.18 12.55
CA ASP A 468 20.61 12.48 12.46
C ASP A 468 20.81 10.99 12.15
N PRO A 469 20.50 10.07 13.08
CA PRO A 469 20.74 8.64 12.90
C PRO A 469 19.86 7.99 11.82
N TYR A 470 18.90 8.73 11.24
CA TYR A 470 18.05 8.30 10.11
C TYR A 470 18.37 9.03 8.79
N GLN A 471 19.41 9.87 8.76
CA GLN A 471 19.76 10.68 7.60
C GLN A 471 19.95 9.85 6.32
N GLY A 472 20.46 8.63 6.44
CA GLY A 472 20.63 7.72 5.30
C GLY A 472 19.35 7.31 4.58
N TYR A 473 18.17 7.48 5.20
CA TYR A 473 16.85 7.26 4.59
C TYR A 473 16.13 8.57 4.23
N THR A 474 16.81 9.69 4.30
CA THR A 474 16.28 11.01 3.98
C THR A 474 16.71 11.41 2.58
N TYR A 475 15.82 12.11 1.87
CA TYR A 475 16.16 12.78 0.61
C TYR A 475 16.18 14.29 0.85
N THR A 476 17.27 14.95 0.45
CA THR A 476 17.52 16.34 0.89
C THR A 476 16.58 17.39 0.30
N ASP A 477 15.89 17.08 -0.80
CA ASP A 477 14.96 17.99 -1.46
C ASP A 477 13.66 17.29 -1.83
N ASN A 478 12.66 17.46 -0.97
CA ASN A 478 11.28 17.00 -1.18
C ASN A 478 10.33 18.17 -1.53
N THR A 479 10.87 19.31 -1.97
CA THR A 479 10.07 20.50 -2.33
C THR A 479 9.53 20.45 -3.77
N ASN A 480 10.00 19.49 -4.56
CA ASN A 480 9.66 19.29 -5.96
C ASN A 480 9.84 17.81 -6.38
N ASP A 481 9.27 17.44 -7.52
CA ASP A 481 9.36 16.08 -8.09
C ASP A 481 10.56 15.89 -9.03
N ARG A 482 11.46 16.88 -9.13
CA ARG A 482 12.58 16.86 -10.08
C ARG A 482 13.80 16.08 -9.60
N ARG A 483 13.76 15.54 -8.37
CA ARG A 483 14.84 14.76 -7.77
C ARG A 483 16.18 15.52 -7.83
N THR A 484 16.15 16.80 -7.45
CA THR A 484 17.32 17.70 -7.42
C THR A 484 18.19 17.54 -6.17
N GLY A 485 17.76 16.69 -5.23
CA GLY A 485 18.44 16.42 -3.98
C GLY A 485 19.44 15.27 -4.07
N LYS A 486 19.91 14.83 -2.90
CA LYS A 486 20.70 13.62 -2.70
C LYS A 486 20.14 12.84 -1.52
N GLY A 487 20.38 11.54 -1.46
CA GLY A 487 19.93 10.67 -0.37
C GLY A 487 19.09 9.50 -0.87
N TYR A 488 18.25 8.95 -0.01
CA TYR A 488 17.45 7.78 -0.32
C TYR A 488 16.08 8.21 -0.87
N LEU A 489 15.82 7.89 -2.14
CA LEU A 489 14.50 8.08 -2.74
C LEU A 489 13.54 6.98 -2.28
N GLY A 490 12.81 7.22 -1.18
CA GLY A 490 11.92 6.22 -0.59
C GLY A 490 10.82 5.67 -1.52
N GLU A 491 10.39 6.44 -2.52
CA GLU A 491 9.44 5.97 -3.54
C GLU A 491 9.99 4.85 -4.44
N GLU A 492 11.33 4.74 -4.57
CA GLU A 492 11.95 3.68 -5.38
C GLU A 492 11.72 2.29 -4.77
N MET A 493 11.40 2.21 -3.48
CA MET A 493 10.89 0.98 -2.86
C MET A 493 9.66 0.45 -3.59
N ARG A 494 8.74 1.33 -4.02
CA ARG A 494 7.57 0.91 -4.81
C ARG A 494 7.87 0.82 -6.29
N ASN A 495 8.65 1.77 -6.83
CA ASN A 495 8.96 1.77 -8.27
C ASN A 495 9.75 0.53 -8.72
N ASN A 496 10.45 -0.14 -7.79
CA ASN A 496 11.20 -1.36 -8.05
C ASN A 496 10.35 -2.47 -8.72
N THR A 497 9.06 -2.55 -8.38
CA THR A 497 8.13 -3.58 -8.87
C THR A 497 6.92 -3.00 -9.61
N LEU A 498 6.82 -1.67 -9.73
CA LEU A 498 5.78 -0.97 -10.50
C LEU A 498 6.01 -1.13 -12.02
N LEU A 499 5.77 -2.34 -12.51
CA LEU A 499 6.07 -2.80 -13.87
C LEU A 499 4.96 -3.71 -14.39
N SER A 500 4.87 -3.84 -15.72
CA SER A 500 4.01 -4.85 -16.33
C SER A 500 4.47 -6.27 -15.97
N VAL A 501 3.58 -7.26 -16.04
CA VAL A 501 3.95 -8.67 -15.81
C VAL A 501 5.06 -9.11 -16.77
N GLU A 502 5.00 -8.66 -18.02
CA GLU A 502 6.02 -8.91 -19.02
C GLU A 502 7.37 -8.29 -18.63
N ASP A 503 7.39 -7.04 -18.17
CA ASP A 503 8.63 -6.37 -17.74
C ASP A 503 9.21 -6.97 -16.46
N LEU A 504 8.35 -7.40 -15.52
CA LEU A 504 8.76 -8.11 -14.31
C LEU A 504 9.47 -9.42 -14.66
N ASN A 505 8.94 -10.16 -15.64
CA ASN A 505 9.57 -11.35 -16.20
C ASN A 505 10.89 -11.00 -16.91
N LEU A 506 10.89 -10.02 -17.82
CA LEU A 506 12.12 -9.63 -18.54
C LEU A 506 13.26 -9.21 -17.60
N LYS A 507 12.93 -8.53 -16.50
CA LYS A 507 13.88 -8.10 -15.48
C LYS A 507 14.13 -9.15 -14.39
N GLN A 508 13.42 -10.29 -14.44
CA GLN A 508 13.50 -11.37 -13.46
C GLN A 508 13.38 -10.87 -12.00
N LYS A 509 12.40 -10.00 -11.74
CA LYS A 509 12.18 -9.42 -10.40
C LYS A 509 11.73 -10.47 -9.40
N THR A 510 12.24 -10.43 -8.17
CA THR A 510 11.85 -11.41 -7.16
C THR A 510 10.52 -11.06 -6.53
N LEU A 511 9.52 -11.89 -6.79
CA LEU A 511 8.15 -11.68 -6.35
C LEU A 511 7.63 -12.89 -5.59
N PHE A 512 6.90 -12.64 -4.50
CA PHE A 512 6.12 -13.68 -3.83
C PHE A 512 4.95 -14.10 -4.72
N TRP A 513 4.77 -15.40 -4.92
CA TRP A 513 3.73 -15.93 -5.82
C TRP A 513 2.37 -16.02 -5.12
N SER A 514 1.29 -15.63 -5.83
CA SER A 514 -0.10 -15.64 -5.33
C SER A 514 -0.22 -15.14 -3.89
N SER A 515 0.34 -13.97 -3.63
CA SER A 515 0.75 -13.55 -2.29
C SER A 515 -0.03 -12.37 -1.75
N GLY A 516 -0.99 -11.85 -2.50
CA GLY A 516 -1.84 -10.75 -2.04
C GLY A 516 -3.09 -10.55 -2.88
N TRP A 517 -3.88 -9.57 -2.47
CA TRP A 517 -5.07 -9.08 -3.15
C TRP A 517 -4.92 -7.58 -3.37
N HIS A 518 -5.24 -7.12 -4.58
CA HIS A 518 -5.41 -5.70 -4.85
C HIS A 518 -6.92 -5.42 -5.00
N LEU A 519 -7.50 -4.74 -4.03
CA LEU A 519 -8.93 -4.52 -3.83
C LEU A 519 -9.41 -3.21 -4.49
N SER A 520 -9.23 -3.11 -5.81
CA SER A 520 -9.50 -1.87 -6.55
C SER A 520 -10.96 -1.44 -6.41
N THR A 521 -11.19 -0.27 -5.81
CA THR A 521 -12.53 0.33 -5.72
C THR A 521 -13.54 -0.54 -4.93
N PHE A 522 -13.07 -1.27 -3.92
CA PHE A 522 -13.91 -2.05 -2.99
C PHE A 522 -14.67 -1.14 -2.01
N LEU A 523 -15.60 -0.35 -2.54
CA LEU A 523 -16.37 0.62 -1.78
C LEU A 523 -17.86 0.26 -1.76
N PRO A 524 -18.58 0.51 -0.65
CA PRO A 524 -19.94 0.02 -0.48
C PRO A 524 -20.95 0.63 -1.45
N THR A 525 -20.94 1.94 -1.66
CA THR A 525 -21.99 2.65 -2.41
C THR A 525 -21.41 3.38 -3.62
N LEU A 526 -22.26 3.67 -4.63
CA LEU A 526 -21.87 4.49 -5.79
C LEU A 526 -21.35 5.88 -5.41
N ASP A 527 -21.82 6.43 -4.30
CA ASP A 527 -21.38 7.73 -3.78
C ASP A 527 -19.92 7.68 -3.32
N LEU A 528 -19.54 6.63 -2.59
CA LEU A 528 -18.17 6.39 -2.18
C LEU A 528 -17.27 6.06 -3.36
N ILE A 529 -17.73 5.21 -4.29
CA ILE A 529 -17.01 4.90 -5.54
C ILE A 529 -16.72 6.19 -6.33
N TYR A 530 -17.74 7.02 -6.55
CA TYR A 530 -17.57 8.29 -7.25
C TYR A 530 -16.60 9.23 -6.52
N ASN A 531 -16.70 9.34 -5.19
CA ASN A 531 -15.79 10.15 -4.38
C ASN A 531 -14.32 9.71 -4.55
N LYS A 532 -14.06 8.40 -4.45
CA LYS A 532 -12.73 7.82 -4.65
C LYS A 532 -12.19 8.14 -6.04
N ILE A 533 -12.98 7.87 -7.08
CA ILE A 533 -12.59 8.11 -8.48
C ILE A 533 -12.26 9.59 -8.73
N SER A 534 -13.03 10.52 -8.14
CA SER A 534 -12.78 11.96 -8.25
C SER A 534 -11.49 12.44 -7.58
N SER A 535 -10.89 11.61 -6.72
CA SER A 535 -9.64 11.91 -6.03
C SER A 535 -8.39 11.37 -6.75
N TYR A 536 -8.56 10.51 -7.75
CA TYR A 536 -7.46 9.81 -8.43
C TYR A 536 -6.62 10.70 -9.32
N SER A 537 -5.37 10.29 -9.50
CA SER A 537 -4.43 10.83 -10.49
C SER A 537 -4.92 10.65 -11.95
N HIS A 538 -5.83 9.70 -12.19
CA HIS A 538 -6.35 9.31 -13.51
C HIS A 538 -7.81 9.73 -13.77
N PHE A 539 -8.32 10.78 -13.11
CA PHE A 539 -9.74 11.13 -13.11
C PHE A 539 -10.32 11.59 -14.48
N ASP A 540 -9.50 11.79 -15.51
CA ASP A 540 -9.84 12.45 -16.79
C ASP A 540 -11.13 11.98 -17.48
N CYS A 541 -11.50 10.70 -17.34
CA CYS A 541 -12.66 10.10 -18.01
C CYS A 541 -14.03 10.57 -17.47
N TYR A 542 -14.09 11.07 -16.24
CA TYR A 542 -15.34 11.44 -15.57
C TYR A 542 -15.47 12.95 -15.31
N VAL A 543 -14.40 13.73 -15.52
CA VAL A 543 -14.31 15.16 -15.23
C VAL A 543 -15.44 15.96 -15.89
N TYR A 544 -15.79 15.61 -17.12
CA TYR A 544 -16.72 16.41 -17.94
C TYR A 544 -18.19 16.03 -17.78
N PHE A 545 -18.49 14.98 -17.00
CA PHE A 545 -19.87 14.52 -16.81
C PHE A 545 -20.44 15.04 -15.48
N PRO A 546 -21.71 15.49 -15.45
CA PRO A 546 -22.39 15.77 -14.20
C PRO A 546 -22.41 14.54 -13.28
N LYS A 547 -22.31 14.74 -11.95
CA LYS A 547 -22.24 13.67 -10.94
C LYS A 547 -23.25 12.53 -11.15
N PHE A 548 -24.51 12.86 -11.47
CA PHE A 548 -25.54 11.86 -11.75
C PHE A 548 -25.20 10.96 -12.95
N LEU A 549 -24.73 11.57 -14.05
CA LEU A 549 -24.36 10.84 -15.26
C LEU A 549 -23.11 9.99 -15.04
N SER A 550 -22.12 10.50 -14.31
CA SER A 550 -20.92 9.73 -13.95
C SER A 550 -21.28 8.50 -13.12
N LYS A 551 -22.16 8.63 -12.12
CA LYS A 551 -22.65 7.49 -11.34
C LYS A 551 -23.42 6.48 -12.18
N MET A 552 -24.24 6.93 -13.12
CA MET A 552 -24.97 6.04 -14.03
C MET A 552 -24.01 5.26 -14.94
N LEU A 553 -22.98 5.92 -15.46
CA LEU A 553 -21.92 5.27 -16.25
C LEU A 553 -21.10 4.28 -15.42
N LEU A 554 -20.77 4.62 -14.17
CA LEU A 554 -20.09 3.72 -13.24
C LEU A 554 -20.93 2.46 -13.00
N LYS A 555 -22.21 2.61 -12.61
CA LYS A 555 -23.13 1.48 -12.43
C LYS A 555 -23.23 0.64 -13.71
N TYR A 556 -23.32 1.28 -14.88
CA TYR A 556 -23.38 0.60 -16.17
C TYR A 556 -22.14 -0.27 -16.46
N ARG A 557 -20.94 0.23 -16.16
CA ARG A 557 -19.67 -0.48 -16.36
C ARG A 557 -19.49 -1.60 -15.34
N ILE A 558 -19.77 -1.33 -14.07
CA ILE A 558 -19.63 -2.32 -13.00
C ILE A 558 -20.58 -3.50 -13.25
N ASN A 559 -21.84 -3.26 -13.60
CA ASN A 559 -22.81 -4.32 -13.92
C ASN A 559 -22.47 -5.15 -15.17
N ARG A 560 -21.44 -4.77 -15.94
CA ARG A 560 -20.93 -5.50 -17.11
C ARG A 560 -19.50 -6.01 -16.90
N HIS A 561 -19.01 -5.99 -15.66
CA HIS A 561 -17.65 -6.37 -15.31
C HIS A 561 -16.63 -5.70 -16.23
N ALA A 562 -16.74 -4.37 -16.37
CA ALA A 562 -15.85 -3.59 -17.22
C ALA A 562 -14.95 -2.67 -16.40
N TYR A 563 -13.74 -2.47 -16.89
CA TYR A 563 -12.80 -1.51 -16.32
C TYR A 563 -13.43 -0.10 -16.30
N ILE A 564 -13.42 0.57 -15.14
CA ILE A 564 -14.08 1.87 -15.00
C ILE A 564 -13.27 3.02 -15.57
N PHE A 565 -11.96 2.87 -15.76
CA PHE A 565 -11.14 3.93 -16.34
C PHE A 565 -10.96 3.71 -17.85
N GLY A 566 -10.76 4.79 -18.60
CA GLY A 566 -10.43 4.72 -20.02
C GLY A 566 -11.48 4.00 -20.89
N SER A 567 -10.98 3.21 -21.84
CA SER A 567 -11.80 2.45 -22.79
C SER A 567 -12.64 1.38 -22.09
N PHE A 568 -13.77 1.00 -22.71
CA PHE A 568 -14.61 -0.08 -22.21
C PHE A 568 -13.91 -1.42 -22.47
N LYS A 569 -13.15 -1.91 -21.50
CA LYS A 569 -12.48 -3.21 -21.53
C LYS A 569 -13.19 -4.17 -20.56
N PRO A 570 -13.72 -5.31 -21.03
CA PRO A 570 -14.23 -6.36 -20.15
C PRO A 570 -13.12 -6.90 -19.25
N LEU A 571 -13.50 -7.27 -18.03
CA LEU A 571 -12.69 -7.96 -17.03
C LEU A 571 -13.18 -9.41 -16.94
N ASP A 572 -12.38 -10.26 -16.32
CA ASP A 572 -12.69 -11.68 -16.18
C ASP A 572 -13.61 -11.91 -14.98
N ASP A 573 -14.53 -12.86 -15.14
CA ASP A 573 -15.33 -13.37 -14.03
C ASP A 573 -14.42 -14.18 -13.09
N ASN A 574 -14.70 -14.08 -11.80
CA ASN A 574 -14.00 -14.81 -10.75
C ASN A 574 -15.01 -15.43 -9.78
N TYR A 575 -14.56 -16.44 -9.03
CA TYR A 575 -15.30 -16.97 -7.90
C TYR A 575 -14.44 -16.93 -6.64
N ILE A 576 -15.11 -17.03 -5.49
CA ILE A 576 -14.44 -17.10 -4.19
C ILE A 576 -14.49 -18.52 -3.64
N ILE A 577 -13.48 -18.89 -2.87
CA ILE A 577 -13.48 -20.07 -2.03
C ILE A 577 -13.50 -19.63 -0.58
N LEU A 578 -14.55 -20.02 0.15
CA LEU A 578 -14.65 -19.85 1.59
C LEU A 578 -13.94 -21.01 2.30
N PRO A 579 -13.48 -20.82 3.54
CA PRO A 579 -12.94 -21.93 4.31
C PRO A 579 -14.03 -22.99 4.55
N LYS A 580 -13.62 -24.27 4.59
CA LYS A 580 -14.54 -25.40 4.80
C LYS A 580 -15.33 -25.30 6.11
N SER A 581 -14.76 -24.64 7.12
CA SER A 581 -15.38 -24.33 8.40
C SER A 581 -15.13 -22.88 8.77
N TYR A 582 -16.20 -22.19 9.17
CA TYR A 582 -16.13 -20.82 9.68
C TYR A 582 -15.28 -20.74 10.95
N LYS A 583 -15.35 -21.76 11.81
CA LYS A 583 -14.62 -21.79 13.09
C LYS A 583 -13.13 -22.07 12.93
N LYS A 584 -12.72 -22.78 11.87
CA LYS A 584 -11.32 -23.20 11.65
C LYS A 584 -10.55 -22.29 10.70
N GLY A 585 -11.23 -21.61 9.78
CA GLY A 585 -10.58 -20.86 8.71
C GLY A 585 -9.98 -21.75 7.63
N TYR A 586 -9.09 -21.18 6.81
CA TYR A 586 -8.43 -21.90 5.72
C TYR A 586 -7.40 -22.89 6.26
N ASP A 587 -7.33 -24.06 5.63
CA ASP A 587 -6.38 -25.12 5.96
C ASP A 587 -5.24 -25.09 4.93
N TYR A 588 -4.15 -24.41 5.28
CA TYR A 588 -3.01 -24.25 4.39
C TYR A 588 -1.96 -25.33 4.63
N ASN A 589 -1.44 -25.90 3.54
CA ASN A 589 -0.27 -26.77 3.58
C ASN A 589 0.93 -26.08 2.92
N PHE A 590 1.83 -25.53 3.73
CA PHE A 590 3.07 -24.90 3.26
C PHE A 590 4.32 -25.73 3.56
N SER A 591 4.17 -27.04 3.76
CA SER A 591 5.32 -27.93 3.95
C SER A 591 6.26 -27.89 2.75
N TYR A 592 7.55 -27.63 2.96
CA TYR A 592 8.55 -27.61 1.91
C TYR A 592 8.64 -28.94 1.17
N LEU A 593 8.56 -30.07 1.89
CA LEU A 593 8.59 -31.40 1.27
C LEU A 593 7.37 -31.63 0.39
N HIS A 594 6.19 -31.24 0.87
CA HIS A 594 4.93 -31.27 0.11
C HIS A 594 5.09 -30.48 -1.19
N TRP A 595 5.41 -29.18 -1.09
CA TRP A 595 5.57 -28.32 -2.27
C TRP A 595 6.67 -28.80 -3.23
N LYS A 596 7.79 -29.32 -2.70
CA LYS A 596 8.88 -29.86 -3.52
C LYS A 596 8.43 -31.07 -4.34
N GLU A 597 7.77 -32.04 -3.72
CA GLU A 597 7.25 -33.22 -4.39
C GLU A 597 6.22 -32.85 -5.46
N LEU A 598 5.34 -31.89 -5.16
CA LEU A 598 4.30 -31.42 -6.06
C LEU A 598 4.84 -30.70 -7.30
N ILE A 599 5.84 -29.83 -7.12
CA ILE A 599 6.52 -29.16 -8.23
C ILE A 599 7.23 -30.20 -9.10
N GLN A 600 7.86 -31.23 -8.50
CA GLN A 600 8.50 -32.32 -9.25
C GLN A 600 7.49 -33.17 -10.04
N ASN A 601 6.27 -33.33 -9.54
CA ASN A 601 5.19 -34.11 -10.14
C ASN A 601 4.24 -33.27 -11.03
N ASN A 602 4.62 -32.04 -11.40
CA ASN A 602 3.84 -31.12 -12.24
C ASN A 602 2.38 -30.90 -11.77
N ALA A 603 2.14 -30.92 -10.46
CA ALA A 603 0.82 -30.66 -9.88
C ALA A 603 -0.32 -31.53 -10.48
N THR A 604 -0.04 -32.79 -10.83
CA THR A 604 -1.05 -33.66 -11.45
C THR A 604 -2.11 -34.14 -10.46
N ASP A 605 -1.77 -34.17 -9.17
CA ASP A 605 -2.64 -34.56 -8.06
C ASP A 605 -3.86 -33.63 -7.90
N THR A 606 -5.01 -34.22 -7.58
CA THR A 606 -6.29 -33.50 -7.51
C THR A 606 -6.43 -32.71 -6.20
N GLU A 607 -5.94 -33.24 -5.08
CA GLU A 607 -5.95 -32.55 -3.80
C GLU A 607 -5.10 -31.28 -3.88
N PHE A 608 -3.92 -31.37 -4.48
CA PHE A 608 -3.06 -30.21 -4.67
C PHE A 608 -3.63 -29.16 -5.61
N LYS A 609 -4.32 -29.57 -6.70
CA LYS A 609 -5.03 -28.61 -7.55
C LYS A 609 -6.07 -27.83 -6.74
N ASN A 610 -6.79 -28.48 -5.83
CA ASN A 610 -7.74 -27.81 -4.95
C ASN A 610 -7.03 -26.88 -3.94
N GLU A 611 -5.84 -27.23 -3.45
CA GLU A 611 -5.03 -26.34 -2.60
C GLU A 611 -4.58 -25.08 -3.36
N ILE A 612 -4.08 -25.23 -4.58
CA ILE A 612 -3.73 -24.08 -5.45
C ILE A 612 -4.97 -23.24 -5.73
N ASP A 613 -6.09 -23.87 -6.10
CA ASP A 613 -7.33 -23.17 -6.40
C ASP A 613 -7.81 -22.36 -5.19
N MET A 614 -7.75 -22.95 -3.99
CA MET A 614 -8.03 -22.25 -2.75
C MET A 614 -7.10 -21.05 -2.53
N LEU A 615 -5.79 -21.20 -2.76
CA LEU A 615 -4.86 -20.08 -2.65
C LEU A 615 -5.13 -18.99 -3.69
N ILE A 616 -5.66 -19.30 -4.86
CA ILE A 616 -5.97 -18.28 -5.88
C ILE A 616 -7.27 -17.55 -5.53
N HIS A 617 -8.27 -18.28 -5.04
CA HIS A 617 -9.65 -17.79 -4.88
C HIS A 617 -10.05 -17.49 -3.42
N GLU A 618 -9.13 -17.63 -2.47
CA GLU A 618 -9.35 -17.19 -1.09
C GLU A 618 -9.56 -15.68 -1.00
N ILE A 619 -10.21 -15.24 0.08
CA ILE A 619 -10.45 -13.84 0.38
C ILE A 619 -9.92 -13.52 1.80
N PRO A 620 -9.64 -12.25 2.13
CA PRO A 620 -9.08 -11.87 3.42
C PRO A 620 -9.94 -12.36 4.60
N SER A 621 -9.28 -12.71 5.69
CA SER A 621 -9.92 -13.36 6.84
C SER A 621 -10.99 -12.51 7.48
N HIS A 622 -10.74 -11.21 7.61
CA HIS A 622 -11.71 -10.25 8.12
C HIS A 622 -13.00 -10.22 7.29
N ILE A 623 -12.90 -10.39 5.97
CA ILE A 623 -14.03 -10.29 5.05
C ILE A 623 -14.97 -11.48 5.20
N TRP A 624 -14.43 -12.71 5.17
CA TRP A 624 -15.28 -13.90 5.33
C TRP A 624 -15.78 -14.08 6.76
N GLN A 625 -15.08 -13.55 7.77
CA GLN A 625 -15.55 -13.54 9.16
C GLN A 625 -16.71 -12.57 9.39
N ASN A 626 -16.80 -11.51 8.58
CA ASN A 626 -17.79 -10.43 8.69
C ASN A 626 -18.64 -10.25 7.42
N PRO A 627 -19.31 -11.31 6.92
CA PRO A 627 -19.95 -11.30 5.60
C PRO A 627 -21.14 -10.33 5.49
N ILE A 628 -21.75 -9.93 6.61
CA ILE A 628 -22.81 -8.90 6.65
C ILE A 628 -22.22 -7.50 6.42
N CYS A 629 -21.07 -7.19 7.04
CA CYS A 629 -20.43 -5.88 6.93
C CYS A 629 -19.82 -5.63 5.55
N TYR A 630 -19.27 -6.69 4.95
CA TYR A 630 -18.51 -6.64 3.71
C TYR A 630 -19.21 -7.38 2.57
N SER A 631 -20.54 -7.49 2.64
CA SER A 631 -21.35 -8.20 1.64
C SER A 631 -21.10 -7.69 0.21
N TYR A 632 -20.88 -6.38 0.04
CA TYR A 632 -20.57 -5.76 -1.25
C TYR A 632 -19.21 -6.13 -1.84
N MET A 633 -18.27 -6.63 -1.02
CA MET A 633 -16.98 -7.14 -1.48
C MET A 633 -17.13 -8.57 -2.03
N ILE A 634 -18.13 -9.31 -1.55
CA ILE A 634 -18.42 -10.69 -1.93
C ILE A 634 -19.43 -10.76 -3.09
N ASP A 635 -20.49 -9.95 -3.03
CA ASP A 635 -21.55 -9.83 -4.04
C ASP A 635 -21.79 -8.35 -4.33
N ARG A 636 -21.39 -7.90 -5.52
CA ARG A 636 -21.38 -6.49 -5.90
C ARG A 636 -22.77 -5.85 -5.96
N ASN A 637 -23.85 -6.64 -5.96
CA ASN A 637 -25.21 -6.09 -5.94
C ASN A 637 -25.53 -5.36 -4.63
N PHE A 638 -24.83 -5.68 -3.53
CA PHE A 638 -24.93 -4.91 -2.29
C PHE A 638 -24.38 -3.50 -2.44
N GLY A 639 -25.17 -2.53 -2.00
CA GLY A 639 -24.95 -1.10 -2.18
C GLY A 639 -25.38 -0.54 -3.54
N PHE A 640 -25.91 -1.39 -4.44
CA PHE A 640 -26.52 -0.99 -5.71
C PHE A 640 -28.01 -1.31 -5.77
N ASP A 641 -28.34 -2.60 -5.75
CA ASP A 641 -29.71 -3.12 -5.86
C ASP A 641 -30.14 -3.81 -4.56
N LYS A 642 -29.19 -4.35 -3.79
CA LYS A 642 -29.38 -4.81 -2.41
C LYS A 642 -28.85 -3.77 -1.42
N LYS A 643 -29.46 -3.68 -0.25
CA LYS A 643 -29.03 -2.75 0.80
C LYS A 643 -27.87 -3.30 1.61
N VAL A 644 -26.91 -2.45 1.96
CA VAL A 644 -25.89 -2.78 2.98
C VAL A 644 -26.48 -2.63 4.39
N TRP A 645 -25.83 -3.20 5.41
CA TRP A 645 -26.44 -3.34 6.74
C TRP A 645 -26.86 -2.01 7.39
N TRP A 646 -26.08 -0.94 7.21
CA TRP A 646 -26.40 0.38 7.80
C TRP A 646 -27.51 1.14 7.05
N GLU A 647 -27.93 0.66 5.88
CA GLU A 647 -29.13 1.16 5.18
C GLU A 647 -30.40 0.44 5.63
N VAL A 648 -30.25 -0.66 6.38
CA VAL A 648 -31.35 -1.42 7.01
C VAL A 648 -31.50 -1.04 8.48
N VAL A 649 -30.39 -0.83 9.19
CA VAL A 649 -30.36 -0.42 10.60
C VAL A 649 -30.43 1.10 10.73
N GLN A 650 -31.27 1.60 11.64
CA GLN A 650 -31.40 3.03 11.91
C GLN A 650 -30.11 3.63 12.47
N LYS A 651 -29.80 4.87 12.08
CA LYS A 651 -28.52 5.54 12.36
C LYS A 651 -28.20 5.67 13.85
N ASP A 652 -29.19 5.97 14.68
CA ASP A 652 -29.07 6.07 16.13
C ASP A 652 -28.67 4.75 16.80
N LYS A 653 -28.82 3.61 16.10
CA LYS A 653 -28.46 2.28 16.59
C LYS A 653 -27.12 1.77 16.07
N TRP A 654 -26.46 2.47 15.14
CA TRP A 654 -25.22 1.98 14.52
C TRP A 654 -24.11 1.69 15.53
N SER A 655 -24.00 2.45 16.61
CA SER A 655 -22.95 2.26 17.63
C SER A 655 -23.26 1.19 18.68
N SER A 656 -24.49 0.69 18.75
CA SER A 656 -24.94 -0.25 19.79
C SER A 656 -25.54 -1.54 19.23
N ILE A 657 -25.67 -1.66 17.91
CA ILE A 657 -26.27 -2.82 17.27
C ILE A 657 -25.40 -4.06 17.46
N GLN A 658 -26.04 -5.18 17.80
CA GLN A 658 -25.45 -6.51 17.68
C GLN A 658 -26.25 -7.28 16.65
N PHE A 659 -25.57 -7.86 15.65
CA PHE A 659 -26.27 -8.55 14.56
C PHE A 659 -27.08 -9.77 15.02
N LYS A 660 -26.76 -10.33 16.20
CA LYS A 660 -27.55 -11.41 16.82
C LYS A 660 -28.97 -10.99 17.20
N ASP A 661 -29.21 -9.69 17.38
CA ASP A 661 -30.50 -9.11 17.76
C ASP A 661 -31.39 -8.82 16.53
N LEU A 662 -30.87 -9.02 15.31
CA LEU A 662 -31.65 -8.86 14.10
C LEU A 662 -32.52 -10.09 13.83
N ASP A 663 -33.72 -9.87 13.30
CA ASP A 663 -34.59 -10.95 12.83
C ASP A 663 -33.86 -11.83 11.79
N SER A 664 -34.10 -13.14 11.82
CA SER A 664 -33.45 -14.08 10.91
C SER A 664 -33.69 -13.75 9.43
N SER A 665 -34.87 -13.23 9.09
CA SER A 665 -35.19 -12.78 7.73
C SER A 665 -34.34 -11.57 7.30
N ILE A 666 -34.02 -10.66 8.24
CA ILE A 666 -33.14 -9.52 7.98
C ILE A 666 -31.71 -10.01 7.77
N ILE A 667 -31.21 -10.89 8.65
CA ILE A 667 -29.88 -11.49 8.51
C ILE A 667 -29.74 -12.18 7.15
N ASP A 668 -30.72 -13.00 6.77
CA ASP A 668 -30.72 -13.69 5.47
C ASP A 668 -30.72 -12.72 4.28
N SER A 669 -31.37 -11.57 4.40
CA SER A 669 -31.38 -10.54 3.35
C SER A 669 -30.04 -9.79 3.21
N LEU A 670 -29.23 -9.78 4.27
CA LEU A 670 -27.93 -9.09 4.32
C LEU A 670 -26.75 -10.01 3.95
N LEU A 671 -26.98 -11.32 3.83
CA LEU A 671 -25.96 -12.29 3.48
C LEU A 671 -25.86 -12.51 1.97
N PRO A 672 -24.64 -12.53 1.39
CA PRO A 672 -24.41 -12.99 0.02
C PRO A 672 -24.84 -14.44 -0.19
N GLN A 673 -25.23 -14.80 -1.42
CA GLN A 673 -25.69 -16.16 -1.75
C GLN A 673 -24.60 -17.22 -1.62
N SER A 674 -23.34 -16.82 -1.79
CA SER A 674 -22.16 -17.67 -1.56
C SER A 674 -22.01 -18.10 -0.11
N ILE A 675 -22.60 -17.36 0.84
CA ILE A 675 -22.65 -17.75 2.26
C ILE A 675 -23.80 -18.74 2.45
N ASN A 676 -23.52 -20.03 2.29
CA ASN A 676 -24.52 -21.10 2.36
C ASN A 676 -24.02 -22.36 3.10
N GLY A 677 -24.86 -23.40 3.13
CA GLY A 677 -24.49 -24.72 3.65
C GLY A 677 -23.99 -24.72 5.09
N THR A 678 -22.99 -25.57 5.35
CA THR A 678 -22.36 -25.74 6.68
C THR A 678 -21.70 -24.44 7.17
N PHE A 679 -21.03 -23.71 6.28
CA PHE A 679 -20.38 -22.44 6.63
C PHE A 679 -21.40 -21.43 7.18
N LYS A 680 -22.54 -21.24 6.49
CA LYS A 680 -23.63 -20.36 6.98
C LYS A 680 -24.14 -20.81 8.34
N LYS A 681 -24.33 -22.11 8.54
CA LYS A 681 -24.80 -22.65 9.82
C LYS A 681 -23.83 -22.31 10.96
N GLU A 682 -22.53 -22.54 10.76
CA GLU A 682 -21.49 -22.24 11.75
C GLU A 682 -21.37 -20.73 12.03
N PHE A 683 -21.48 -19.89 10.99
CA PHE A 683 -21.51 -18.44 11.14
C PHE A 683 -22.68 -17.99 12.01
N ILE A 684 -23.90 -18.45 11.72
CA ILE A 684 -25.10 -18.09 12.50
C ILE A 684 -25.03 -18.61 13.93
N GLU A 685 -24.45 -19.79 14.15
CA GLU A 685 -24.18 -20.32 15.49
C GLU A 685 -23.22 -19.41 16.26
N THR A 686 -22.11 -19.02 15.64
CA THR A 686 -21.11 -18.13 16.26
C THR A 686 -21.70 -16.76 16.55
N LEU A 687 -22.52 -16.24 15.64
CA LEU A 687 -23.22 -14.97 15.82
C LEU A 687 -24.10 -14.96 17.09
N LYS A 688 -24.68 -16.12 17.43
CA LYS A 688 -25.61 -16.27 18.57
C LYS A 688 -24.95 -16.65 19.88
N SER A 689 -23.75 -17.23 19.85
CA SER A 689 -23.17 -17.91 21.02
C SER A 689 -22.47 -16.98 22.02
N ASP A 690 -22.33 -15.69 21.76
CA ASP A 690 -21.53 -14.75 22.59
C ASP A 690 -20.07 -15.20 22.83
N GLU A 691 -19.61 -16.29 22.21
CA GLU A 691 -18.31 -16.90 22.47
C GLU A 691 -17.14 -16.20 21.75
N ASN A 692 -17.36 -15.06 21.10
CA ASN A 692 -16.30 -14.17 20.62
C ASN A 692 -16.84 -12.74 20.53
N ILE A 693 -16.87 -12.00 21.65
CA ILE A 693 -17.09 -10.53 21.64
C ILE A 693 -16.16 -9.84 22.66
#